data_AF-A0A8H7ZEK4-F1
#
_entry.id   AF-A0A8H7ZEK4-F1
#
_cell.length_a   1.000
_cell.length_b   1.000
_cell.length_c   1.000
_cell.angle_alpha   90.00
_cell.angle_beta   90.00
_cell.angle_gamma   90.00
#
_symmetry.space_group_name_H-M   'P 1'
#
loop_
_entity.id
_entity.type
_entity.pdbx_description
1 polymer ?
#
loop_
_entity_poly.entity_id
_entity_poly.type
_entity_poly.pdbx_seq_one_letter_code
_entity_poly.pdbx_strand_id
1 'polypeptide(L)'
;MKFLLLPQVLHNGEIHCMTVSDDSTVLVTGGKDNTVSLWNVAQLVDASSFEKEADTEQTRAKIQHLRPLQQIKCPESLVNNLRWVPSSYNRFISSTSTGHIYLYEIGFDARVSSKQIFPFNEQQQSELKPLVDVSVSRDGKLVAWSSNDGKLCLFDLHRNTYQELISPASDNLVVQRSIAFNGVTNYLVSIGDDTQITVFQYEYDSHTKLYKFRLINKISRLFSKTPLSVRYKRISWSPDGEMIAVPTANKNQTLLISLLSCTKNWTTTASLVGHDLTCEVTKFNQYLYSETSGELNNFYNIIATGGSDGTIAIWNTSKSSPITILKHVVDAQIYDLVWTGNSSILFCTSKGNLGVLRFYPHELGYAAPKNEFTNLKANLVKQMKPLNYRYEFEQVSGNRKTLQPIEYIDQATATVATANIGSTIKRIEQRDKRAKDDAGGSEKVGTIVEKESVEAKGPIAPQVIAPAPPTEDTVTSPERKTAGKASPRLADTVKVSNPPVSEPQTQPEAKPKAPVQIQPQTQPQPQPQPQPQPNLAKQKVTTKDGKRRIQPMLISNNSANTSNNNVKPTQTQPKVLDRAKTIMEFDPPSYSVSEEFSRSKRAHSEEHHHANGVNDATKKVKREMEPVKFIGSVILNPNISFAKVRLPAPKVRLGFQLNSHKLGDEYFTLDIRNGSGNEGRPSRVTYFKREKEIWCDFVPKFIHLACEGLKFWAVATADGEVLTYSHISGKRLLPPLVLGAPISFLEGQGKYLMAVTCIGEMYVWNIEVGKIELKTSIAPLLELGSKLQESGLTKSEFLTLCAITSSGIPLVTCSNGSGYLYNKDLGIWQTITESWWAFGSHYWDSAENTKPNAPQSFNMFKEEEESIIQLLEQKTNEEIIRKSRSGRGKLYNKISKNMIMKEGFESLENTISLSHLENRILCCEILGEDKDFHRYFKMYVQRICELGYKAKLYEVCDELLGPIDLDVDSDKVKDWEPKICGLVKRDLLKEVIDLCSQYRDSQRVLYHFSKKLGIVEEE
;
A
#
# COMPACT_ATOMS: atom_id res chain seq x y z
N MET A 1 1.97 -28.73 -1.54
CA MET A 1 2.68 -28.34 -0.31
C MET A 1 2.17 -29.23 0.82
N LYS A 2 3.05 -29.79 1.64
CA LYS A 2 2.72 -30.39 2.95
C LYS A 2 3.27 -29.47 4.05
N PHE A 3 2.53 -29.35 5.16
CA PHE A 3 3.04 -28.77 6.40
C PHE A 3 2.96 -29.83 7.51
N LEU A 4 4.01 -29.96 8.30
CA LEU A 4 4.08 -30.78 9.50
C LEU A 4 4.56 -29.92 10.67
N LEU A 5 3.76 -29.79 11.71
CA LEU A 5 4.23 -29.34 13.02
C LEU A 5 4.66 -30.59 13.80
N LEU A 6 5.91 -30.62 14.31
CA LEU A 6 6.33 -31.73 15.17
C LEU A 6 5.59 -31.66 16.51
N PRO A 7 4.97 -32.76 16.98
CA PRO A 7 4.20 -32.78 18.24
C PRO A 7 5.10 -32.87 19.49
N GLN A 8 6.39 -33.16 19.31
CA GLN A 8 7.37 -33.17 20.39
C GLN A 8 8.07 -31.82 20.50
N VAL A 9 8.22 -31.36 21.75
CA VAL A 9 8.93 -30.12 22.06
C VAL A 9 10.44 -30.40 21.96
N LEU A 10 11.14 -29.73 21.04
CA LEU A 10 12.55 -30.03 20.73
C LEU A 10 13.55 -29.38 21.70
N HIS A 11 13.08 -28.41 22.48
CA HIS A 11 13.82 -27.66 23.50
C HIS A 11 12.89 -27.41 24.69
N ASN A 12 13.43 -27.30 25.91
CA ASN A 12 12.63 -27.01 27.12
C ASN A 12 12.27 -25.52 27.24
N GLY A 13 11.65 -24.96 26.19
CA GLY A 13 11.25 -23.56 26.08
C GLY A 13 11.19 -23.06 24.63
N GLU A 14 11.10 -21.75 24.47
CA GLU A 14 11.10 -21.07 23.17
C GLU A 14 12.39 -21.37 22.36
N ILE A 15 12.27 -21.59 21.05
CA ILE A 15 13.41 -21.75 20.12
C ILE A 15 13.56 -20.41 19.39
N HIS A 16 14.65 -19.69 19.65
CA HIS A 16 14.78 -18.29 19.20
C HIS A 16 15.56 -18.11 17.91
N CYS A 17 16.34 -19.12 17.50
CA CYS A 17 17.14 -19.06 16.31
C CYS A 17 17.42 -20.44 15.71
N MET A 18 17.64 -20.44 14.39
CA MET A 18 18.06 -21.63 13.64
C MET A 18 19.09 -21.27 12.57
N THR A 19 19.89 -22.25 12.17
CA THR A 19 20.70 -22.17 10.95
C THR A 19 20.88 -23.56 10.37
N VAL A 20 21.00 -23.67 9.05
CA VAL A 20 21.27 -24.92 8.34
C VAL A 20 22.67 -24.86 7.75
N SER A 21 23.33 -26.01 7.63
CA SER A 21 24.63 -26.12 6.97
C SER A 21 24.53 -25.84 5.46
N ASP A 22 25.63 -25.35 4.86
CA ASP A 22 25.70 -25.02 3.41
C ASP A 22 25.35 -26.22 2.51
N ASP A 23 25.60 -27.46 2.96
CA ASP A 23 25.26 -28.72 2.28
C ASP A 23 23.84 -29.24 2.59
N SER A 24 23.13 -28.60 3.53
CA SER A 24 21.80 -28.98 4.03
C SER A 24 21.68 -30.35 4.72
N THR A 25 22.77 -30.90 5.27
CA THR A 25 22.72 -32.14 6.05
C THR A 25 22.37 -31.92 7.52
N VAL A 26 22.77 -30.79 8.11
CA VAL A 26 22.58 -30.48 9.54
C VAL A 26 21.76 -29.21 9.73
N LEU A 27 20.71 -29.32 10.56
CA LEU A 27 19.97 -28.19 11.11
C LEU A 27 20.44 -27.95 12.55
N VAL A 28 20.77 -26.71 12.89
CA VAL A 28 21.19 -26.31 14.24
C VAL A 28 20.14 -25.38 14.84
N THR A 29 19.62 -25.71 16.03
CA THR A 29 18.60 -24.92 16.76
C THR A 29 19.13 -24.42 18.10
N GLY A 30 18.72 -23.21 18.51
CA GLY A 30 19.13 -22.56 19.75
C GLY A 30 17.93 -22.18 20.62
N GLY A 31 17.94 -22.66 21.86
CA GLY A 31 16.78 -22.57 22.77
C GLY A 31 16.95 -21.64 23.97
N LYS A 32 15.80 -21.38 24.61
CA LYS A 32 15.66 -20.79 25.95
C LYS A 32 16.12 -21.72 27.09
N ASP A 33 16.32 -23.00 26.80
CA ASP A 33 16.88 -24.00 27.72
C ASP A 33 18.41 -23.96 27.84
N ASN A 34 19.04 -22.92 27.28
CA ASN A 34 20.48 -22.71 27.24
C ASN A 34 21.22 -23.81 26.46
N THR A 35 20.57 -24.48 25.50
CA THR A 35 21.21 -25.49 24.65
C THR A 35 21.20 -25.14 23.16
N VAL A 36 22.23 -25.65 22.47
CA VAL A 36 22.32 -25.73 21.02
C VAL A 36 22.19 -27.20 20.61
N SER A 37 21.22 -27.51 19.75
CA SER A 37 20.92 -28.88 19.33
C SER A 37 21.19 -29.03 17.83
N LEU A 38 21.95 -30.06 17.45
CA LEU A 38 22.22 -30.43 16.06
C LEU A 38 21.27 -31.55 15.64
N TRP A 39 20.62 -31.42 14.48
CA TRP A 39 19.63 -32.36 13.96
C TRP A 39 19.99 -32.82 12.54
N ASN A 40 19.74 -34.09 12.24
CA ASN A 40 19.87 -34.61 10.88
C ASN A 40 18.68 -34.14 10.04
N VAL A 41 18.94 -33.37 8.97
CA VAL A 41 17.88 -32.84 8.10
C VAL A 41 17.10 -33.97 7.43
N ALA A 42 17.77 -35.03 6.95
CA ALA A 42 17.09 -36.14 6.26
C ALA A 42 16.02 -36.79 7.14
N GLN A 43 16.30 -37.04 8.42
CA GLN A 43 15.33 -37.60 9.37
C GLN A 43 14.09 -36.71 9.57
N LEU A 44 14.27 -35.38 9.57
CA LEU A 44 13.16 -34.41 9.64
C LEU A 44 12.35 -34.36 8.33
N VAL A 45 13.02 -34.54 7.19
CA VAL A 45 12.39 -34.58 5.85
C VAL A 45 11.62 -35.88 5.63
N ASP A 46 12.14 -37.01 6.11
CA ASP A 46 11.46 -38.30 6.10
C ASP A 46 10.20 -38.25 6.98
N ALA A 47 10.28 -37.63 8.16
CA ALA A 47 9.11 -37.37 9.00
C ALA A 47 8.03 -36.53 8.28
N SER A 48 8.43 -35.55 7.45
CA SER A 48 7.51 -34.75 6.62
C SER A 48 6.91 -35.50 5.41
N SER A 49 7.37 -36.72 5.12
CA SER A 49 6.96 -37.46 3.92
C SER A 49 5.65 -38.23 4.09
N PHE A 50 5.32 -38.64 5.33
CA PHE A 50 4.22 -39.53 5.65
C PHE A 50 2.84 -39.04 5.14
N GLU A 51 1.94 -39.99 4.92
CA GLU A 51 0.65 -39.80 4.25
C GLU A 51 -0.52 -39.86 5.27
N LYS A 52 -1.72 -39.38 4.89
CA LYS A 52 -2.85 -39.28 5.83
C LYS A 52 -3.38 -40.62 6.35
N GLU A 53 -3.16 -41.71 5.61
CA GLU A 53 -3.53 -43.07 6.04
C GLU A 53 -2.46 -43.69 6.97
N ALA A 54 -1.30 -43.05 7.12
CA ALA A 54 -0.16 -43.53 7.89
C ALA A 54 -0.09 -42.95 9.32
N ASP A 55 -1.21 -42.54 9.92
CA ASP A 55 -1.29 -42.14 11.35
C ASP A 55 -1.25 -43.35 12.31
N THR A 56 -0.49 -44.37 11.90
CA THR A 56 -0.22 -45.62 12.63
C THR A 56 0.62 -45.32 13.87
N GLU A 57 0.44 -46.12 14.91
CA GLU A 57 1.23 -46.04 16.15
C GLU A 57 2.75 -46.07 15.89
N GLN A 58 3.20 -46.85 14.89
CA GLN A 58 4.58 -46.89 14.43
C GLN A 58 5.11 -45.54 13.89
N THR A 59 4.27 -44.76 13.22
CA THR A 59 4.62 -43.43 12.68
C THR A 59 4.76 -42.42 13.81
N ARG A 60 3.83 -42.46 14.77
CA ARG A 60 3.88 -41.65 15.99
C ARG A 60 5.13 -41.99 16.83
N ALA A 61 5.45 -43.27 16.99
CA ALA A 61 6.67 -43.72 17.64
C ALA A 61 7.95 -43.25 16.91
N LYS A 62 8.02 -43.36 15.58
CA LYS A 62 9.16 -42.82 14.79
C LYS A 62 9.35 -41.32 15.03
N ILE A 63 8.27 -40.54 15.07
CA ILE A 63 8.31 -39.10 15.34
C ILE A 63 8.77 -38.82 16.79
N GLN A 64 8.27 -39.56 17.78
CA GLN A 64 8.68 -39.46 19.19
C GLN A 64 10.12 -39.95 19.47
N HIS A 65 10.72 -40.70 18.55
CA HIS A 65 12.11 -41.15 18.63
C HIS A 65 13.12 -40.21 17.94
N LEU A 66 12.66 -39.12 17.31
CA LEU A 66 13.54 -38.08 16.75
C LEU A 66 14.31 -37.38 17.87
N ARG A 67 15.64 -37.50 17.86
CA ARG A 67 16.56 -36.92 18.85
C ARG A 67 17.67 -36.11 18.14
N PRO A 68 18.26 -35.11 18.82
CA PRO A 68 19.41 -34.41 18.25
C PRO A 68 20.62 -35.34 18.18
N LEU A 69 21.45 -35.16 17.15
CA LEU A 69 22.74 -35.82 16.95
C LEU A 69 23.72 -35.50 18.09
N GLN A 70 23.75 -34.23 18.49
CA GLN A 70 24.43 -33.75 19.70
C GLN A 70 23.65 -32.56 20.26
N GLN A 71 23.52 -32.51 21.59
CA GLN A 71 23.04 -31.34 22.33
C GLN A 71 24.20 -30.77 23.15
N ILE A 72 24.40 -29.45 23.05
CA ILE A 72 25.50 -28.72 23.67
C ILE A 72 24.90 -27.74 24.68
N LYS A 73 25.29 -27.83 25.95
CA LYS A 73 24.84 -26.89 26.99
C LYS A 73 25.75 -25.67 27.02
N CYS A 74 25.20 -24.49 26.75
CA CYS A 74 25.86 -23.21 26.93
C CYS A 74 25.84 -22.79 28.42
N PRO A 75 26.80 -21.95 28.87
CA PRO A 75 26.71 -21.32 30.19
C PRO A 75 25.44 -20.44 30.29
N GLU A 76 24.91 -20.32 31.50
CA GLU A 76 23.47 -20.26 31.85
C GLU A 76 22.65 -19.09 31.26
N SER A 77 22.55 -19.02 29.93
CA SER A 77 21.78 -17.99 29.25
C SER A 77 21.27 -18.40 27.87
N LEU A 78 20.10 -17.85 27.52
CA LEU A 78 19.35 -18.12 26.31
C LEU A 78 20.18 -17.82 25.06
N VAL A 79 20.14 -18.73 24.09
CA VAL A 79 20.81 -18.60 22.78
C VAL A 79 19.92 -17.78 21.84
N ASN A 80 20.38 -16.60 21.43
CA ASN A 80 19.54 -15.61 20.74
C ASN A 80 19.69 -15.62 19.21
N ASN A 81 20.89 -15.91 18.71
CA ASN A 81 21.15 -16.03 17.26
C ASN A 81 22.14 -17.15 16.96
N LEU A 82 21.89 -17.86 15.86
CA LEU A 82 22.78 -18.85 15.24
C LEU A 82 23.04 -18.47 13.78
N ARG A 83 24.28 -18.60 13.32
CA ARG A 83 24.68 -18.43 11.92
C ARG A 83 25.74 -19.47 11.55
N TRP A 84 25.52 -20.18 10.45
CA TRP A 84 26.58 -20.94 9.78
C TRP A 84 27.68 -20.00 9.27
N VAL A 85 28.92 -20.46 9.20
CA VAL A 85 30.03 -19.72 8.60
C VAL A 85 30.07 -20.03 7.10
N PRO A 86 29.81 -19.07 6.19
CA PRO A 86 29.74 -19.35 4.75
C PRO A 86 31.04 -19.96 4.21
N SER A 87 30.92 -20.90 3.28
CA SER A 87 32.05 -21.64 2.69
C SER A 87 32.80 -22.57 3.67
N SER A 88 32.32 -22.75 4.89
CA SER A 88 32.84 -23.75 5.84
C SER A 88 31.88 -24.94 5.94
N TYR A 89 32.40 -26.17 5.91
CA TYR A 89 31.56 -27.38 5.98
C TYR A 89 31.25 -27.83 7.43
N ASN A 90 31.86 -27.19 8.44
CA ASN A 90 31.83 -27.66 9.82
C ASN A 90 31.78 -26.55 10.90
N ARG A 91 31.54 -25.29 10.55
CA ARG A 91 31.64 -24.15 11.47
C ARG A 91 30.38 -23.30 11.55
N PHE A 92 29.97 -22.95 12.76
CA PHE A 92 28.86 -22.04 13.04
C PHE A 92 29.12 -21.20 14.29
N ILE A 93 28.35 -20.13 14.47
CA ILE A 93 28.47 -19.17 15.57
C ILE A 93 27.14 -19.07 16.31
N SER A 94 27.19 -19.06 17.66
CA SER A 94 26.04 -18.71 18.51
C SER A 94 26.31 -17.43 19.30
N SER A 95 25.28 -16.61 19.49
CA SER A 95 25.28 -15.52 20.48
C SER A 95 24.29 -15.79 21.61
N THR A 96 24.63 -15.33 22.81
CA THR A 96 23.81 -15.46 24.01
C THR A 96 23.22 -14.11 24.44
N SER A 97 22.10 -14.18 25.13
CA SER A 97 21.42 -13.04 25.76
C SER A 97 22.27 -12.31 26.81
N THR A 98 23.29 -12.93 27.40
CA THR A 98 24.20 -12.32 28.38
C THR A 98 25.32 -11.50 27.78
N GLY A 99 25.57 -11.57 26.47
CA GLY A 99 26.68 -10.86 25.83
C GLY A 99 27.75 -11.75 25.21
N HIS A 100 27.76 -13.07 25.46
CA HIS A 100 28.82 -13.97 24.98
C HIS A 100 28.58 -14.46 23.54
N ILE A 101 29.66 -14.58 22.76
CA ILE A 101 29.68 -15.17 21.41
C ILE A 101 30.63 -16.38 21.38
N TYR A 102 30.15 -17.49 20.83
CA TYR A 102 30.90 -18.74 20.68
C TYR A 102 30.97 -19.15 19.21
N LEU A 103 32.18 -19.47 18.75
CA LEU A 103 32.44 -20.19 17.51
C LEU A 103 32.48 -21.69 17.82
N TYR A 104 31.79 -22.48 17.01
CA TYR A 104 31.78 -23.94 17.10
C TYR A 104 32.43 -24.55 15.88
N GLU A 105 33.14 -25.65 16.09
CA GLU A 105 33.74 -26.45 15.03
C GLU A 105 33.41 -27.93 15.25
N ILE A 106 32.70 -28.51 14.29
CA ILE A 106 32.33 -29.93 14.25
C ILE A 106 33.58 -30.70 13.78
N GLY A 107 34.10 -31.58 14.64
CA GLY A 107 35.22 -32.46 14.29
C GLY A 107 34.76 -33.69 13.48
N PHE A 108 35.71 -34.35 12.81
CA PHE A 108 35.46 -35.61 12.08
C PHE A 108 34.89 -36.72 12.98
N ASP A 109 35.23 -36.73 14.27
CA ASP A 109 34.68 -37.64 15.29
C ASP A 109 33.21 -37.36 15.68
N ALA A 110 32.50 -36.56 14.87
CA ALA A 110 31.16 -35.99 15.14
C ALA A 110 31.04 -35.16 16.45
N ARG A 111 32.15 -34.89 17.15
CA ARG A 111 32.19 -34.07 18.36
C ARG A 111 32.29 -32.59 18.00
N VAL A 112 31.34 -31.78 18.48
CA VAL A 112 31.46 -30.32 18.42
C VAL A 112 32.39 -29.79 19.51
N SER A 113 33.36 -28.98 19.10
CA SER A 113 34.19 -28.13 19.97
C SER A 113 33.65 -26.69 19.98
N SER A 114 33.87 -25.95 21.08
CA SER A 114 33.38 -24.58 21.25
C SER A 114 34.48 -23.64 21.75
N LYS A 115 34.70 -22.53 21.04
CA LYS A 115 35.66 -21.47 21.37
C LYS A 115 34.88 -20.17 21.63
N GLN A 116 35.02 -19.57 22.82
CA GLN A 116 34.56 -18.20 23.04
C GLN A 116 35.35 -17.23 22.16
N ILE A 117 34.65 -16.32 21.48
CA ILE A 117 35.27 -15.24 20.69
C ILE A 117 34.91 -13.84 21.21
N PHE A 118 33.92 -13.70 22.10
CA PHE A 118 33.62 -12.46 22.82
C PHE A 118 32.86 -12.78 24.13
N PRO A 119 33.08 -12.07 25.27
CA PRO A 119 34.08 -11.01 25.50
C PRO A 119 35.52 -11.52 25.42
N PHE A 120 36.46 -10.58 25.29
CA PHE A 120 37.90 -10.87 25.18
C PHE A 120 38.59 -10.88 26.56
N ASN A 121 38.35 -9.85 27.37
CA ASN A 121 38.97 -9.63 28.68
C ASN A 121 37.93 -9.57 29.83
N GLU A 122 38.38 -9.90 31.05
CA GLU A 122 37.56 -9.91 32.26
C GLU A 122 36.88 -8.56 32.57
N GLN A 123 37.54 -7.43 32.27
CA GLN A 123 36.96 -6.08 32.42
C GLN A 123 35.73 -5.85 31.51
N GLN A 124 35.70 -6.44 30.31
CA GLN A 124 34.53 -6.38 29.44
C GLN A 124 33.42 -7.30 29.93
N GLN A 125 33.76 -8.37 30.68
CA GLN A 125 32.79 -9.31 31.24
C GLN A 125 31.90 -8.66 32.31
N SER A 126 32.41 -7.65 33.03
CA SER A 126 31.62 -6.82 33.96
C SER A 126 30.69 -5.79 33.30
N GLU A 127 30.93 -5.40 32.04
CA GLU A 127 30.14 -4.36 31.35
C GLU A 127 29.17 -4.89 30.28
N LEU A 128 29.13 -6.20 30.07
CA LEU A 128 28.37 -6.87 29.00
C LEU A 128 26.95 -6.34 28.80
N LYS A 129 26.59 -6.12 27.53
CA LYS A 129 25.24 -5.79 27.08
C LYS A 129 24.66 -6.96 26.26
N PRO A 130 23.35 -7.23 26.32
CA PRO A 130 22.72 -8.25 25.49
C PRO A 130 22.97 -8.04 23.99
N LEU A 131 23.23 -9.15 23.28
CA LEU A 131 23.43 -9.15 21.83
C LEU A 131 22.11 -9.34 21.10
N VAL A 132 21.93 -8.58 20.01
CA VAL A 132 20.66 -8.45 19.31
C VAL A 132 20.62 -9.34 18.07
N ASP A 133 21.55 -9.16 17.13
CA ASP A 133 21.73 -10.03 15.94
C ASP A 133 23.21 -10.23 15.62
N VAL A 134 23.50 -11.27 14.82
CA VAL A 134 24.86 -11.62 14.36
C VAL A 134 24.81 -11.97 12.87
N SER A 135 25.84 -11.55 12.13
CA SER A 135 26.06 -11.85 10.71
C SER A 135 27.53 -12.19 10.43
N VAL A 136 27.77 -12.99 9.40
CA VAL A 136 29.13 -13.40 8.98
C VAL A 136 29.34 -12.97 7.52
N SER A 137 30.54 -12.52 7.16
CA SER A 137 30.86 -12.10 5.80
C SER A 137 30.85 -13.27 4.81
N ARG A 138 30.68 -12.95 3.52
CA ARG A 138 30.67 -13.90 2.40
C ARG A 138 31.90 -14.83 2.39
N ASP A 139 33.05 -14.32 2.81
CA ASP A 139 34.33 -15.02 2.84
C ASP A 139 34.65 -15.70 4.19
N GLY A 140 33.69 -15.72 5.13
CA GLY A 140 33.81 -16.42 6.41
C GLY A 140 34.78 -15.80 7.41
N LYS A 141 35.41 -14.65 7.12
CA LYS A 141 36.47 -14.06 7.95
C LYS A 141 35.98 -13.04 8.97
N LEU A 142 34.95 -12.26 8.63
CA LEU A 142 34.42 -11.20 9.50
C LEU A 142 33.12 -11.64 10.16
N VAL A 143 32.99 -11.33 11.46
CA VAL A 143 31.76 -11.47 12.24
C VAL A 143 31.30 -10.08 12.64
N ALA A 144 30.06 -9.74 12.30
CA ALA A 144 29.41 -8.51 12.74
C ALA A 144 28.33 -8.82 13.79
N TRP A 145 28.20 -7.99 14.82
CA TRP A 145 27.10 -8.08 15.78
C TRP A 145 26.63 -6.71 16.25
N SER A 146 25.42 -6.67 16.78
CA SER A 146 24.85 -5.51 17.48
C SER A 146 24.50 -5.84 18.92
N SER A 147 24.57 -4.81 19.76
CA SER A 147 24.25 -4.87 21.19
C SER A 147 23.17 -3.86 21.56
N ASN A 148 22.54 -4.06 22.73
CA ASN A 148 21.47 -3.19 23.25
C ASN A 148 21.92 -1.74 23.56
N ASP A 149 23.20 -1.42 23.49
CA ASP A 149 23.76 -0.06 23.52
C ASP A 149 23.80 0.61 22.13
N GLY A 150 23.23 -0.03 21.10
CA GLY A 150 23.19 0.49 19.74
C GLY A 150 24.53 0.45 19.00
N LYS A 151 25.58 -0.14 19.59
CA LYS A 151 26.84 -0.34 18.88
C LYS A 151 26.70 -1.36 17.74
N LEU A 152 27.50 -1.15 16.69
CA LEU A 152 27.75 -2.12 15.63
C LEU A 152 29.22 -2.49 15.65
N CYS A 153 29.50 -3.76 15.92
CA CYS A 153 30.83 -4.30 16.14
C CYS A 153 31.27 -5.21 14.99
N LEU A 154 32.59 -5.29 14.77
CA LEU A 154 33.26 -6.23 13.88
C LEU A 154 34.38 -6.97 14.60
N PHE A 155 34.56 -8.23 14.21
CA PHE A 155 35.70 -9.08 14.60
C PHE A 155 36.22 -9.86 13.40
N ASP A 156 37.55 -9.90 13.25
CA ASP A 156 38.25 -10.70 12.26
C ASP A 156 38.69 -12.04 12.86
N LEU A 157 38.11 -13.14 12.40
CA LEU A 157 38.38 -14.51 12.86
C LEU A 157 39.81 -14.98 12.57
N HIS A 158 40.48 -14.41 11.57
CA HIS A 158 41.84 -14.78 11.15
C HIS A 158 42.90 -13.91 11.83
N ARG A 159 42.68 -12.59 11.91
CA ARG A 159 43.60 -11.64 12.56
C ARG A 159 43.38 -11.53 14.07
N ASN A 160 42.24 -11.96 14.59
CA ASN A 160 41.84 -11.82 15.99
C ASN A 160 41.88 -10.32 16.42
N THR A 161 41.25 -9.47 15.62
CA THR A 161 41.13 -8.01 15.84
C THR A 161 39.68 -7.57 15.90
N TYR A 162 39.41 -6.52 16.67
CA TYR A 162 38.09 -5.99 17.00
C TYR A 162 37.98 -4.48 16.70
N GLN A 163 36.85 -4.07 16.10
CA GLN A 163 36.58 -2.70 15.68
C GLN A 163 35.09 -2.34 15.84
N GLU A 164 34.80 -1.07 16.13
CA GLU A 164 33.44 -0.54 16.16
C GLU A 164 33.16 0.26 14.87
N LEU A 165 32.05 -0.05 14.18
CA LEU A 165 31.57 0.69 13.00
C LEU A 165 30.55 1.79 13.37
N ILE A 166 29.81 1.58 14.45
CA ILE A 166 28.87 2.54 15.02
C ILE A 166 29.08 2.52 16.53
N SER A 167 29.35 3.68 17.13
CA SER A 167 29.10 3.94 18.54
C SER A 167 28.19 5.16 18.63
N PRO A 168 26.92 5.02 19.06
CA PRO A 168 26.04 6.17 19.24
C PRO A 168 26.50 7.01 20.45
N ALA A 169 26.14 8.29 20.44
CA ALA A 169 26.26 9.14 21.63
C ALA A 169 25.15 8.78 22.64
N SER A 170 25.42 9.01 23.93
CA SER A 170 24.51 8.72 25.06
C SER A 170 23.05 9.17 24.82
N ASP A 171 22.90 10.32 24.19
CA ASP A 171 21.63 11.05 24.11
C ASP A 171 20.75 10.58 22.93
N ASN A 172 21.27 9.72 22.04
CA ASN A 172 20.58 9.23 20.84
C ASN A 172 20.79 7.72 20.62
N LEU A 173 20.37 6.93 21.61
CA LEU A 173 20.52 5.47 21.62
C LEU A 173 19.53 4.78 20.65
N VAL A 174 20.01 4.34 19.48
CA VAL A 174 19.20 3.57 18.51
C VAL A 174 19.76 2.14 18.35
N VAL A 175 19.07 1.17 18.97
CA VAL A 175 19.43 -0.25 18.92
C VAL A 175 19.37 -0.77 17.48
N GLN A 176 20.43 -1.44 17.03
CA GLN A 176 20.49 -2.07 15.70
C GLN A 176 19.88 -3.48 15.78
N ARG A 177 18.62 -3.61 15.33
CA ARG A 177 17.76 -4.81 15.50
C ARG A 177 18.07 -5.99 14.60
N SER A 178 18.77 -5.78 13.48
CA SER A 178 19.27 -6.87 12.63
C SER A 178 20.42 -6.40 11.75
N ILE A 179 21.28 -7.35 11.35
CA ILE A 179 22.47 -7.12 10.52
C ILE A 179 22.55 -8.19 9.44
N ALA A 180 22.86 -7.79 8.21
CA ALA A 180 23.16 -8.74 7.14
C ALA A 180 24.29 -8.25 6.21
N PHE A 181 25.38 -9.03 6.17
CA PHE A 181 26.28 -9.02 5.03
C PHE A 181 25.57 -9.54 3.77
N ASN A 182 25.87 -8.95 2.61
CA ASN A 182 25.41 -9.44 1.32
C ASN A 182 26.26 -10.66 0.89
N GLY A 183 25.59 -11.73 0.42
CA GLY A 183 26.24 -12.98 0.02
C GLY A 183 26.92 -12.94 -1.35
N VAL A 184 26.88 -11.80 -2.06
CA VAL A 184 27.38 -11.63 -3.42
C VAL A 184 28.25 -10.38 -3.56
N THR A 185 27.76 -9.22 -3.11
CA THR A 185 28.47 -7.93 -3.16
C THR A 185 29.08 -7.57 -1.80
N ASN A 186 30.01 -6.61 -1.76
CA ASN A 186 30.66 -6.21 -0.51
C ASN A 186 29.84 -5.16 0.27
N TYR A 187 28.54 -5.39 0.46
CA TYR A 187 27.69 -4.54 1.31
C TYR A 187 27.41 -5.20 2.67
N LEU A 188 27.35 -4.37 3.70
CA LEU A 188 26.92 -4.72 5.07
C LEU A 188 25.80 -3.75 5.45
N VAL A 189 24.65 -4.29 5.85
CA VAL A 189 23.47 -3.50 6.20
C VAL A 189 23.07 -3.76 7.65
N SER A 190 22.80 -2.69 8.41
CA SER A 190 22.11 -2.76 9.71
C SER A 190 20.78 -2.01 9.66
N ILE A 191 19.82 -2.43 10.49
CA ILE A 191 18.53 -1.75 10.64
C ILE A 191 18.26 -1.37 12.10
N GLY A 192 17.82 -0.15 12.34
CA GLY A 192 17.52 0.38 13.67
C GLY A 192 16.12 0.05 14.21
N ASP A 193 15.94 0.30 15.51
CA ASP A 193 14.62 0.26 16.15
C ASP A 193 13.64 1.28 15.56
N ASP A 194 14.18 2.40 15.09
CA ASP A 194 13.53 3.48 14.33
C ASP A 194 13.23 3.14 12.85
N THR A 195 13.57 1.93 12.40
CA THR A 195 13.56 1.48 11.00
C THR A 195 14.38 2.35 10.03
N GLN A 196 15.38 3.08 10.52
CA GLN A 196 16.47 3.60 9.68
C GLN A 196 17.38 2.45 9.26
N ILE A 197 17.80 2.46 8.00
CA ILE A 197 18.71 1.45 7.44
C ILE A 197 20.06 2.09 7.15
N THR A 198 21.12 1.56 7.76
CA THR A 198 22.49 2.03 7.58
C THR A 198 23.23 1.08 6.64
N VAL A 199 23.83 1.62 5.59
CA VAL A 199 24.49 0.85 4.54
C VAL A 199 25.99 1.16 4.53
N PHE A 200 26.79 0.14 4.80
CA PHE A 200 28.23 0.15 4.64
C PHE A 200 28.64 -0.62 3.38
N GLN A 201 29.70 -0.16 2.71
CA GLN A 201 30.49 -0.98 1.79
C GLN A 201 31.82 -1.31 2.46
N TYR A 202 32.34 -2.50 2.16
CA TYR A 202 33.68 -2.93 2.58
C TYR A 202 34.53 -3.34 1.37
N GLU A 203 35.84 -3.27 1.53
CA GLU A 203 36.79 -3.73 0.51
C GLU A 203 37.97 -4.40 1.21
N TYR A 204 38.37 -5.59 0.73
CA TYR A 204 39.55 -6.29 1.21
C TYR A 204 40.74 -5.93 0.32
N ASP A 205 41.66 -5.14 0.86
CA ASP A 205 42.89 -4.77 0.18
C ASP A 205 43.87 -5.95 0.24
N SER A 206 44.10 -6.60 -0.90
CA SER A 206 44.96 -7.78 -0.99
C SER A 206 46.45 -7.50 -0.74
N HIS A 207 46.90 -6.24 -0.82
CA HIS A 207 48.29 -5.87 -0.56
C HIS A 207 48.53 -5.65 0.94
N THR A 208 47.69 -4.86 1.60
CA THR A 208 47.79 -4.64 3.06
C THR A 208 47.19 -5.81 3.87
N LYS A 209 46.37 -6.65 3.23
CA LYS A 209 45.57 -7.73 3.83
C LYS A 209 44.63 -7.20 4.93
N LEU A 210 44.08 -6.00 4.73
CA LEU A 210 43.19 -5.32 5.68
C LEU A 210 41.87 -4.97 4.98
N TYR A 211 40.80 -4.88 5.78
CA TYR A 211 39.52 -4.36 5.31
C TYR A 211 39.44 -2.85 5.49
N LYS A 212 38.81 -2.18 4.51
CA LYS A 212 38.43 -0.76 4.58
C LYS A 212 36.92 -0.67 4.49
N PHE A 213 36.30 0.04 5.43
CA PHE A 213 34.86 0.23 5.50
C PHE A 213 34.49 1.68 5.20
N ARG A 214 33.39 1.87 4.48
CA ARG A 214 32.80 3.19 4.23
C ARG A 214 31.31 3.15 4.51
N LEU A 215 30.82 4.13 5.27
CA LEU A 215 29.40 4.43 5.35
C LEU A 215 28.95 5.10 4.04
N ILE A 216 27.97 4.52 3.35
CA ILE A 216 27.45 5.03 2.07
C ILE A 216 26.10 5.72 2.23
N ASN A 217 25.19 5.16 3.02
CA ASN A 217 23.82 5.68 3.08
C ASN A 217 23.18 5.46 4.46
N LYS A 218 22.33 6.41 4.88
CA LYS A 218 21.40 6.29 6.01
C LYS A 218 19.98 6.52 5.50
N ILE A 219 19.28 5.44 5.20
CA ILE A 219 17.98 5.47 4.54
C ILE A 219 16.89 5.75 5.58
N SER A 220 16.45 7.00 5.65
CA SER A 220 15.36 7.46 6.52
C SER A 220 13.98 7.37 5.88
N ARG A 221 13.85 6.88 4.64
CA ARG A 221 12.56 6.81 3.92
C ARG A 221 11.56 5.80 4.51
N LEU A 222 12.03 4.85 5.31
CA LEU A 222 11.21 3.87 6.05
C LEU A 222 11.19 4.16 7.57
N PHE A 223 11.70 5.31 8.00
CA PHE A 223 11.85 5.68 9.42
C PHE A 223 10.48 5.85 10.12
N SER A 224 10.33 5.23 11.28
CA SER A 224 9.14 5.35 12.12
C SER A 224 9.38 6.31 13.27
N LYS A 225 8.60 7.42 13.33
CA LYS A 225 8.62 8.38 14.45
C LYS A 225 8.13 7.79 15.79
N THR A 226 7.47 6.64 15.73
CA THR A 226 7.10 5.80 16.86
C THR A 226 7.68 4.41 16.58
N PRO A 227 8.90 4.09 17.05
CA PRO A 227 9.49 2.78 16.85
C PRO A 227 8.63 1.72 17.56
N LEU A 228 8.14 0.74 16.79
CA LEU A 228 7.45 -0.41 17.35
C LEU A 228 8.50 -1.33 17.99
N SER A 229 8.38 -1.55 19.30
CA SER A 229 9.28 -2.40 20.08
C SER A 229 9.02 -3.88 19.82
N VAL A 230 9.36 -4.34 18.61
CA VAL A 230 9.45 -5.75 18.25
C VAL A 230 10.77 -6.34 18.76
N ARG A 231 10.78 -7.64 19.11
CA ARG A 231 12.01 -8.27 19.63
C ARG A 231 13.05 -8.38 18.52
N TYR A 232 12.62 -8.84 17.33
CA TYR A 232 13.45 -9.06 16.16
C TYR A 232 12.97 -8.26 14.94
N LYS A 233 13.91 -7.97 14.03
CA LYS A 233 13.64 -7.44 12.69
C LYS A 233 14.50 -8.17 11.66
N ARG A 234 14.50 -9.51 11.67
CA ARG A 234 15.47 -10.35 10.93
C ARG A 234 15.38 -10.07 9.43
N ILE A 235 16.36 -9.34 8.89
CA ILE A 235 16.46 -9.04 7.45
C ILE A 235 17.08 -10.21 6.67
N SER A 236 16.80 -10.25 5.37
CA SER A 236 17.42 -11.20 4.43
C SER A 236 17.75 -10.51 3.13
N TRP A 237 18.94 -10.78 2.61
CA TRP A 237 19.29 -10.56 1.22
C TRP A 237 18.64 -11.61 0.32
N SER A 238 18.45 -11.25 -0.95
CA SER A 238 18.09 -12.16 -2.03
C SER A 238 19.29 -13.05 -2.44
N PRO A 239 19.04 -14.25 -2.97
CA PRO A 239 20.06 -15.18 -3.45
C PRO A 239 20.97 -14.60 -4.54
N ASP A 240 20.47 -13.68 -5.37
CA ASP A 240 21.23 -12.91 -6.37
C ASP A 240 22.06 -11.75 -5.78
N GLY A 241 21.72 -11.29 -4.57
CA GLY A 241 22.31 -10.14 -3.89
C GLY A 241 21.79 -8.76 -4.30
N GLU A 242 20.80 -8.63 -5.20
CA GLU A 242 20.26 -7.31 -5.59
C GLU A 242 19.35 -6.70 -4.51
N MET A 243 18.50 -7.51 -3.87
CA MET A 243 17.41 -7.03 -3.03
C MET A 243 17.58 -7.42 -1.56
N ILE A 244 17.12 -6.54 -0.67
CA ILE A 244 17.01 -6.84 0.77
C ILE A 244 15.56 -6.66 1.24
N ALA A 245 15.06 -7.64 2.00
CA ALA A 245 13.72 -7.65 2.56
C ALA A 245 13.72 -7.09 3.98
N VAL A 246 12.97 -6.02 4.19
CA VAL A 246 12.87 -5.25 5.44
C VAL A 246 11.54 -5.57 6.13
N PRO A 247 11.54 -6.29 7.27
CA PRO A 247 10.34 -6.53 8.07
C PRO A 247 9.84 -5.25 8.76
N THR A 248 8.52 -5.16 8.96
CA THR A 248 7.86 -4.13 9.80
C THR A 248 8.31 -2.70 9.46
N ALA A 249 8.37 -2.37 8.17
CA ALA A 249 8.49 -0.99 7.71
C ALA A 249 7.14 -0.29 7.83
N ASN A 250 7.14 0.95 8.35
CA ASN A 250 5.92 1.74 8.53
C ASN A 250 5.74 2.73 7.37
N LYS A 251 4.58 2.64 6.69
CA LYS A 251 4.18 3.61 5.64
C LYS A 251 2.71 3.97 5.84
N ASN A 252 2.44 5.23 6.16
CA ASN A 252 1.08 5.74 6.41
C ASN A 252 0.27 4.87 7.42
N GLN A 253 0.90 4.49 8.53
CA GLN A 253 0.35 3.61 9.59
C GLN A 253 0.08 2.15 9.18
N THR A 254 0.28 1.76 7.92
CA THR A 254 0.27 0.34 7.50
C THR A 254 1.63 -0.30 7.75
N LEU A 255 1.62 -1.49 8.36
CA LEU A 255 2.77 -2.38 8.49
C LEU A 255 2.99 -3.13 7.18
N LEU A 256 4.20 -3.07 6.64
CA LEU A 256 4.54 -3.76 5.38
C LEU A 256 5.97 -4.30 5.39
N ILE A 257 6.24 -5.30 4.55
CA ILE A 257 7.60 -5.73 4.23
C ILE A 257 8.08 -4.94 3.01
N SER A 258 9.13 -4.13 3.15
CA SER A 258 9.72 -3.38 2.02
C SER A 258 10.82 -4.19 1.36
N LEU A 259 10.79 -4.30 0.03
CA LEU A 259 11.93 -4.79 -0.75
C LEU A 259 12.72 -3.59 -1.29
N LEU A 260 14.02 -3.50 -0.96
CA LEU A 260 14.91 -2.45 -1.46
C LEU A 260 15.93 -3.05 -2.44
N SER A 261 16.14 -2.45 -3.60
CA SER A 261 17.17 -2.86 -4.58
C SER A 261 18.43 -2.00 -4.49
N CYS A 262 19.61 -2.62 -4.42
CA CYS A 262 20.88 -1.90 -4.37
C CYS A 262 21.25 -1.26 -5.73
N THR A 263 20.87 -1.87 -6.86
CA THR A 263 21.11 -1.32 -8.21
C THR A 263 20.32 -0.01 -8.40
N LYS A 264 19.07 0.02 -7.94
CA LYS A 264 18.15 1.17 -7.99
C LYS A 264 18.41 2.17 -6.86
N ASN A 265 19.69 2.43 -6.55
CA ASN A 265 20.16 3.35 -5.50
C ASN A 265 19.42 3.19 -4.14
N TRP A 266 19.18 1.95 -3.70
CA TRP A 266 18.51 1.61 -2.44
C TRP A 266 17.05 2.11 -2.33
N THR A 267 16.34 2.15 -3.46
CA THR A 267 14.91 2.48 -3.50
C THR A 267 14.03 1.24 -3.37
N THR A 268 12.79 1.45 -2.87
CA THR A 268 11.79 0.40 -2.71
C THR A 268 11.28 -0.07 -4.07
N THR A 269 11.47 -1.35 -4.38
CA THR A 269 10.95 -1.99 -5.60
C THR A 269 9.52 -2.50 -5.43
N ALA A 270 9.23 -3.10 -4.27
CA ALA A 270 7.92 -3.63 -3.94
C ALA A 270 7.63 -3.48 -2.44
N SER A 271 6.36 -3.66 -2.06
CA SER A 271 5.90 -3.66 -0.67
C SER A 271 4.88 -4.77 -0.49
N LEU A 272 5.14 -5.69 0.43
CA LEU A 272 4.33 -6.88 0.66
C LEU A 272 3.48 -6.70 1.93
N VAL A 273 2.19 -7.06 1.87
CA VAL A 273 1.21 -6.85 2.95
C VAL A 273 0.38 -8.13 3.11
N GLY A 274 0.56 -8.85 4.21
CA GLY A 274 -0.07 -10.16 4.43
C GLY A 274 0.15 -10.78 5.82
N HIS A 275 0.41 -9.93 6.82
CA HIS A 275 0.44 -10.28 8.25
C HIS A 275 -0.54 -9.35 8.95
N ASP A 276 -1.30 -9.85 9.93
CA ASP A 276 -2.31 -9.02 10.62
C ASP A 276 -1.69 -8.19 11.77
N LEU A 277 -0.50 -8.60 12.23
CA LEU A 277 0.33 -7.92 13.23
C LEU A 277 1.73 -7.59 12.64
N THR A 278 2.72 -7.39 13.50
CA THR A 278 4.11 -7.16 13.08
C THR A 278 4.75 -8.41 12.46
N CYS A 279 5.39 -8.23 11.31
CA CYS A 279 6.28 -9.22 10.70
C CYS A 279 7.67 -9.08 11.36
N GLU A 280 8.18 -10.10 12.05
CA GLU A 280 9.49 -10.04 12.72
C GLU A 280 10.62 -10.69 11.89
N VAL A 281 10.29 -11.60 10.96
CA VAL A 281 11.27 -12.41 10.22
C VAL A 281 11.02 -12.38 8.71
N THR A 282 12.07 -12.14 7.91
CA THR A 282 12.09 -12.35 6.45
C THR A 282 13.22 -13.31 6.06
N LYS A 283 12.98 -14.19 5.07
CA LYS A 283 13.99 -15.07 4.47
C LYS A 283 13.71 -15.32 2.99
N PHE A 284 14.65 -14.94 2.13
CA PHE A 284 14.64 -15.40 0.74
C PHE A 284 15.02 -16.89 0.64
N ASN A 285 14.47 -17.58 -0.36
CA ASN A 285 14.94 -18.89 -0.80
C ASN A 285 16.34 -18.76 -1.42
N GLN A 286 17.15 -19.82 -1.40
CA GLN A 286 18.51 -19.80 -1.96
C GLN A 286 18.57 -19.80 -3.51
N TYR A 287 17.42 -19.97 -4.17
CA TYR A 287 17.30 -20.08 -5.63
C TYR A 287 16.43 -18.98 -6.22
N LEU A 288 16.75 -18.63 -7.47
CA LEU A 288 15.84 -17.95 -8.39
C LEU A 288 14.97 -18.98 -9.11
N TYR A 289 13.78 -18.57 -9.52
CA TYR A 289 12.79 -19.42 -10.20
C TYR A 289 12.23 -18.73 -11.46
N SER A 290 11.83 -19.51 -12.45
CA SER A 290 11.01 -19.09 -13.60
C SER A 290 9.62 -19.71 -13.54
N GLU A 291 8.67 -19.17 -14.30
CA GLU A 291 7.32 -19.73 -14.42
C GLU A 291 7.30 -20.90 -15.43
N THR A 292 8.09 -20.80 -16.51
CA THR A 292 8.21 -21.86 -17.52
C THR A 292 9.50 -22.66 -17.36
N SER A 293 9.45 -23.97 -17.66
CA SER A 293 10.63 -24.84 -17.69
C SER A 293 11.59 -24.43 -18.82
N GLY A 294 12.85 -24.11 -18.47
CA GLY A 294 13.87 -23.72 -19.45
C GLY A 294 13.81 -22.27 -19.90
N GLU A 295 12.98 -21.43 -19.26
CA GLU A 295 13.00 -19.98 -19.48
C GLU A 295 14.34 -19.38 -19.00
N LEU A 296 15.03 -18.65 -19.87
CA LEU A 296 16.32 -18.00 -19.56
C LEU A 296 16.19 -16.52 -19.17
N ASN A 297 14.97 -16.00 -19.23
CA ASN A 297 14.60 -14.63 -18.85
C ASN A 297 13.54 -14.67 -17.73
N ASN A 298 13.16 -13.51 -17.19
CA ASN A 298 12.05 -13.34 -16.24
C ASN A 298 12.17 -14.12 -14.91
N PHE A 299 13.39 -14.35 -14.42
CA PHE A 299 13.59 -14.95 -13.10
C PHE A 299 13.02 -14.08 -11.97
N TYR A 300 12.38 -14.74 -11.00
CA TYR A 300 11.85 -14.14 -9.78
C TYR A 300 12.44 -14.79 -8.52
N ASN A 301 12.29 -14.07 -7.42
CA ASN A 301 12.72 -14.48 -6.09
C ASN A 301 11.53 -15.01 -5.28
N ILE A 302 11.77 -16.03 -4.45
CA ILE A 302 10.81 -16.53 -3.46
C ILE A 302 11.20 -16.01 -2.06
N ILE A 303 10.23 -15.53 -1.29
CA ILE A 303 10.42 -14.99 0.07
C ILE A 303 9.44 -15.65 1.02
N ALA A 304 9.92 -16.12 2.17
CA ALA A 304 9.09 -16.45 3.33
C ALA A 304 9.13 -15.31 4.35
N THR A 305 7.98 -14.97 4.93
CA THR A 305 7.89 -13.99 6.02
C THR A 305 7.04 -14.52 7.17
N GLY A 306 7.46 -14.25 8.40
CA GLY A 306 6.86 -14.77 9.63
C GLY A 306 6.48 -13.65 10.61
N GLY A 307 5.28 -13.77 11.19
CA GLY A 307 4.67 -12.73 12.04
C GLY A 307 4.50 -13.10 13.51
N SER A 308 4.21 -12.07 14.30
CA SER A 308 3.84 -12.17 15.72
C SER A 308 2.46 -12.80 15.95
N ASP A 309 1.66 -12.89 14.90
CA ASP A 309 0.32 -13.51 14.80
C ASP A 309 0.36 -15.04 14.56
N GLY A 310 1.55 -15.62 14.39
CA GLY A 310 1.74 -17.02 14.02
C GLY A 310 1.47 -17.30 12.53
N THR A 311 1.40 -16.25 11.70
CA THR A 311 1.24 -16.36 10.24
C THR A 311 2.59 -16.62 9.55
N ILE A 312 2.58 -17.48 8.52
CA ILE A 312 3.67 -17.62 7.55
C ILE A 312 3.11 -17.31 6.16
N ALA A 313 3.68 -16.32 5.48
CA ALA A 313 3.32 -15.94 4.12
C ALA A 313 4.49 -16.19 3.16
N ILE A 314 4.19 -16.80 2.00
CA ILE A 314 5.16 -17.12 0.95
C ILE A 314 4.88 -16.25 -0.27
N TRP A 315 5.89 -15.56 -0.77
CA TRP A 315 5.78 -14.51 -1.79
C TRP A 315 6.60 -14.84 -3.03
N ASN A 316 6.08 -14.44 -4.19
CA ASN A 316 6.81 -14.38 -5.45
C ASN A 316 7.02 -12.90 -5.80
N THR A 317 8.25 -12.47 -6.08
CA THR A 317 8.54 -11.06 -6.40
C THR A 317 8.02 -10.57 -7.76
N SER A 318 7.54 -11.45 -8.65
CA SER A 318 6.87 -11.04 -9.90
C SER A 318 5.35 -10.89 -9.76
N LYS A 319 4.74 -11.37 -8.67
CA LYS A 319 3.29 -11.40 -8.48
C LYS A 319 2.84 -10.39 -7.42
N SER A 320 1.64 -9.84 -7.59
CA SER A 320 1.05 -8.84 -6.69
C SER A 320 0.49 -9.44 -5.40
N SER A 321 0.22 -10.74 -5.39
CA SER A 321 -0.28 -11.52 -4.25
C SER A 321 0.76 -12.53 -3.75
N PRO A 322 0.68 -12.97 -2.48
CA PRO A 322 1.46 -14.11 -2.00
C PRO A 322 0.99 -15.40 -2.70
N ILE A 323 1.90 -16.38 -2.85
CA ILE A 323 1.58 -17.74 -3.30
C ILE A 323 0.66 -18.43 -2.29
N THR A 324 0.92 -18.24 -0.99
CA THR A 324 0.08 -18.76 0.08
C THR A 324 0.27 -17.97 1.37
N ILE A 325 -0.77 -17.95 2.20
CA ILE A 325 -0.76 -17.44 3.57
C ILE A 325 -1.27 -18.57 4.46
N LEU A 326 -0.41 -19.09 5.33
CA LEU A 326 -0.79 -20.02 6.38
C LEU A 326 -0.97 -19.21 7.67
N LYS A 327 -2.21 -19.03 8.14
CA LYS A 327 -2.52 -18.34 9.40
C LYS A 327 -2.53 -19.33 10.56
N HIS A 328 -2.10 -18.86 11.74
CA HIS A 328 -2.06 -19.63 13.00
C HIS A 328 -1.38 -21.01 12.84
N VAL A 329 -0.19 -21.01 12.24
CA VAL A 329 0.65 -22.22 12.02
C VAL A 329 1.14 -22.83 13.33
N VAL A 330 1.18 -22.00 14.38
CA VAL A 330 1.68 -22.26 15.73
C VAL A 330 0.95 -21.34 16.72
N ASP A 331 0.83 -21.75 17.99
CA ASP A 331 0.11 -21.03 19.07
C ASP A 331 0.87 -19.80 19.64
N ALA A 332 1.77 -19.21 18.84
CA ALA A 332 2.59 -18.06 19.20
C ALA A 332 3.27 -17.45 17.97
N GLN A 333 4.11 -16.44 18.20
CA GLN A 333 4.95 -15.84 17.16
C GLN A 333 5.93 -16.83 16.50
N ILE A 334 6.33 -16.50 15.28
CA ILE A 334 7.48 -17.12 14.57
C ILE A 334 8.76 -16.40 15.01
N TYR A 335 9.75 -17.13 15.55
CA TYR A 335 11.02 -16.53 16.03
C TYR A 335 12.13 -16.49 14.98
N ASP A 336 12.25 -17.54 14.17
CA ASP A 336 13.21 -17.62 13.06
C ASP A 336 12.74 -18.62 11.99
N LEU A 337 13.29 -18.45 10.78
CA LEU A 337 12.98 -19.20 9.57
C LEU A 337 14.30 -19.62 8.88
N VAL A 338 14.36 -20.80 8.26
CA VAL A 338 15.47 -21.16 7.36
C VAL A 338 15.02 -22.06 6.21
N TRP A 339 15.45 -21.71 5.00
CA TRP A 339 15.30 -22.54 3.80
C TRP A 339 16.47 -23.53 3.70
N THR A 340 16.18 -24.74 3.23
CA THR A 340 17.22 -25.69 2.82
C THR A 340 17.86 -25.29 1.49
N GLY A 341 19.13 -25.64 1.32
CA GLY A 341 19.89 -25.51 0.07
C GLY A 341 19.47 -26.47 -1.05
N ASN A 342 18.43 -27.30 -0.84
CA ASN A 342 17.72 -28.00 -1.92
C ASN A 342 16.42 -27.28 -2.34
N SER A 343 16.20 -26.04 -1.87
CA SER A 343 15.15 -25.10 -2.27
C SER A 343 13.70 -25.47 -1.88
N SER A 344 13.41 -26.75 -1.63
CA SER A 344 12.04 -27.28 -1.50
C SER A 344 11.49 -27.31 -0.07
N ILE A 345 12.27 -26.94 0.95
CA ILE A 345 11.89 -27.09 2.36
C ILE A 345 12.23 -25.84 3.17
N LEU A 346 11.30 -25.45 4.03
CA LEU A 346 11.38 -24.29 4.92
C LEU A 346 11.05 -24.75 6.34
N PHE A 347 11.97 -24.52 7.27
CA PHE A 347 11.74 -24.73 8.70
C PHE A 347 11.28 -23.43 9.36
N CYS A 348 10.40 -23.56 10.36
CA CYS A 348 9.95 -22.46 11.21
C CYS A 348 9.95 -22.83 12.70
N THR A 349 10.18 -21.85 13.58
CA THR A 349 10.29 -22.07 15.03
C THR A 349 9.32 -21.21 15.84
N SER A 350 8.83 -21.78 16.93
CA SER A 350 7.95 -21.11 17.91
C SER A 350 8.27 -21.57 19.34
N LYS A 351 7.26 -21.66 20.23
CA LYS A 351 7.37 -22.12 21.62
C LYS A 351 7.77 -23.61 21.71
N GLY A 352 9.04 -23.94 21.45
CA GLY A 352 9.60 -25.29 21.57
C GLY A 352 9.30 -26.25 20.41
N ASN A 353 8.29 -25.93 19.60
CA ASN A 353 7.92 -26.72 18.42
C ASN A 353 8.68 -26.25 17.17
N LEU A 354 8.99 -27.21 16.30
CA LEU A 354 9.56 -27.00 14.96
C LEU A 354 8.51 -27.37 13.91
N GLY A 355 8.21 -26.43 13.01
CA GLY A 355 7.39 -26.68 11.83
C GLY A 355 8.24 -26.91 10.59
N VAL A 356 7.78 -27.81 9.72
CA VAL A 356 8.42 -28.22 8.46
C VAL A 356 7.43 -27.99 7.32
N LEU A 357 7.69 -26.99 6.47
CA LEU A 357 6.94 -26.73 5.25
C LEU A 357 7.71 -27.36 4.08
N ARG A 358 7.08 -28.30 3.37
CA ARG A 358 7.64 -29.01 2.22
C ARG A 358 6.84 -28.68 0.96
N PHE A 359 7.50 -28.10 -0.01
CA PHE A 359 6.96 -27.84 -1.34
C PHE A 359 7.18 -29.07 -2.23
N TYR A 360 6.21 -29.39 -3.08
CA TYR A 360 6.40 -30.37 -4.16
C TYR A 360 7.20 -29.73 -5.31
N PRO A 361 7.81 -30.55 -6.20
CA PRO A 361 8.43 -30.04 -7.41
C PRO A 361 7.52 -29.08 -8.16
N HIS A 362 8.09 -27.99 -8.66
CA HIS A 362 7.43 -26.96 -9.48
C HIS A 362 6.39 -26.06 -8.77
N GLU A 363 6.02 -26.31 -7.50
CA GLU A 363 5.09 -25.42 -6.76
C GLU A 363 5.63 -24.00 -6.51
N LEU A 364 6.96 -23.85 -6.48
CA LEU A 364 7.65 -22.56 -6.39
C LEU A 364 8.14 -22.05 -7.75
N GLY A 365 7.79 -22.73 -8.84
CA GLY A 365 8.36 -22.54 -10.19
C GLY A 365 9.53 -23.48 -10.50
N TYR A 366 10.21 -23.23 -11.61
CA TYR A 366 11.38 -23.99 -12.07
C TYR A 366 12.66 -23.27 -11.64
N ALA A 367 13.56 -23.97 -10.93
CA ALA A 367 14.79 -23.34 -10.44
C ALA A 367 15.74 -22.94 -11.60
N ALA A 368 16.29 -21.74 -11.52
CA ALA A 368 17.16 -21.16 -12.54
C ALA A 368 18.44 -22.00 -12.77
N PRO A 369 18.91 -22.15 -14.02
CA PRO A 369 20.18 -22.84 -14.30
C PRO A 369 21.36 -22.21 -13.54
N LYS A 370 22.23 -23.05 -12.97
CA LYS A 370 23.41 -22.60 -12.20
C LYS A 370 24.30 -21.62 -12.96
N ASN A 371 24.39 -21.75 -14.28
CA ASN A 371 25.14 -20.86 -15.15
C ASN A 371 24.54 -19.44 -15.16
N GLU A 372 23.24 -19.31 -15.41
CA GLU A 372 22.59 -17.98 -15.42
C GLU A 372 22.55 -17.34 -14.04
N PHE A 373 22.33 -18.13 -12.98
CA PHE A 373 22.45 -17.64 -11.61
C PHE A 373 23.86 -17.10 -11.30
N THR A 374 24.90 -17.71 -11.87
CA THR A 374 26.28 -17.22 -11.77
C THR A 374 26.52 -15.97 -12.64
N ASN A 375 25.96 -15.92 -13.85
CA ASN A 375 26.01 -14.75 -14.75
C ASN A 375 25.38 -13.52 -14.10
N LEU A 376 24.20 -13.67 -13.48
CA LEU A 376 23.50 -12.60 -12.76
C LEU A 376 24.34 -12.05 -11.61
N LYS A 377 24.92 -12.93 -10.77
CA LYS A 377 25.85 -12.53 -9.70
C LYS A 377 27.08 -11.79 -10.22
N ALA A 378 27.69 -12.30 -11.28
CA ALA A 378 28.85 -11.65 -11.91
C ALA A 378 28.48 -10.28 -12.49
N ASN A 379 27.30 -10.13 -13.07
CA ASN A 379 26.82 -8.86 -13.62
C ASN A 379 26.44 -7.85 -12.52
N LEU A 380 25.87 -8.30 -11.40
CA LEU A 380 25.64 -7.43 -10.24
C LEU A 380 26.96 -6.91 -9.65
N VAL A 381 27.99 -7.76 -9.54
CA VAL A 381 29.33 -7.35 -9.08
C VAL A 381 29.97 -6.36 -10.06
N LYS A 382 29.82 -6.53 -11.39
CA LYS A 382 30.27 -5.54 -12.39
C LYS A 382 29.53 -4.20 -12.30
N GLN A 383 28.27 -4.19 -11.85
CA GLN A 383 27.49 -2.97 -11.63
C GLN A 383 27.77 -2.31 -10.27
N MET A 384 28.50 -2.99 -9.37
CA MET A 384 28.84 -2.44 -8.05
C MET A 384 29.76 -1.23 -8.21
N LYS A 385 29.44 -0.13 -7.51
CA LYS A 385 30.24 1.09 -7.56
C LYS A 385 31.50 0.92 -6.68
N PRO A 386 32.67 1.45 -7.08
CA PRO A 386 33.89 1.34 -6.29
C PRO A 386 33.77 2.14 -4.98
N LEU A 387 34.51 1.74 -3.94
CA LEU A 387 34.42 2.32 -2.59
C LEU A 387 34.57 3.85 -2.54
N ASN A 388 35.29 4.43 -3.51
CA ASN A 388 35.58 5.88 -3.60
C ASN A 388 34.50 6.69 -4.37
N TYR A 389 33.45 6.04 -4.90
CA TYR A 389 32.42 6.71 -5.72
C TYR A 389 31.57 7.70 -4.90
N ARG A 390 31.36 8.93 -5.40
CA ARG A 390 30.49 9.93 -4.77
C ARG A 390 29.06 9.87 -5.31
N TYR A 391 28.10 9.55 -4.46
CA TYR A 391 26.68 9.51 -4.79
C TYR A 391 26.07 10.92 -4.89
N GLU A 392 25.01 11.07 -5.68
CA GLU A 392 24.38 12.38 -5.96
C GLU A 392 24.03 13.18 -4.70
N PHE A 393 23.53 12.51 -3.65
CA PHE A 393 23.20 13.16 -2.38
C PHE A 393 24.43 13.70 -1.62
N GLU A 394 25.63 13.21 -1.90
CA GLU A 394 26.90 13.72 -1.34
C GLU A 394 27.45 14.92 -2.12
N GLN A 395 26.90 15.19 -3.32
CA GLN A 395 27.35 16.27 -4.21
C GLN A 395 26.61 17.59 -3.97
N VAL A 396 25.47 17.57 -3.26
CA VAL A 396 24.61 18.75 -3.02
C VAL A 396 24.92 19.42 -1.67
N SER A 397 26.17 19.86 -1.49
CA SER A 397 26.55 20.74 -0.38
C SER A 397 26.52 22.21 -0.85
N GLY A 398 25.55 22.99 -0.36
CA GLY A 398 25.31 24.36 -0.85
C GLY A 398 26.46 25.34 -0.66
N ASN A 399 26.75 26.13 -1.70
CA ASN A 399 27.56 27.36 -1.73
C ASN A 399 29.01 27.33 -1.18
N ARG A 400 29.55 26.19 -0.73
CA ARG A 400 30.99 26.04 -0.43
C ARG A 400 31.70 25.33 -1.59
N LYS A 401 32.80 25.91 -2.08
CA LYS A 401 33.55 25.43 -3.26
C LYS A 401 34.39 24.16 -3.03
N THR A 402 34.27 23.53 -1.87
CA THR A 402 34.97 22.29 -1.50
C THR A 402 33.98 21.26 -0.99
N LEU A 403 33.94 20.09 -1.64
CA LEU A 403 33.23 18.92 -1.12
C LEU A 403 33.99 18.36 0.08
N GLN A 404 33.28 17.84 1.07
CA GLN A 404 33.91 17.17 2.21
C GLN A 404 34.76 15.96 1.75
N PRO A 405 35.87 15.63 2.45
CA PRO A 405 36.56 14.36 2.26
C PRO A 405 35.61 13.17 2.42
N ILE A 406 35.96 12.03 1.82
CA ILE A 406 35.27 10.76 2.10
C ILE A 406 35.92 10.17 3.36
N GLU A 407 35.10 9.85 4.36
CA GLU A 407 35.52 9.20 5.59
C GLU A 407 35.59 7.67 5.38
N TYR A 408 36.67 7.06 5.86
CA TYR A 408 36.89 5.62 5.81
C TYR A 408 37.27 5.11 7.21
N ILE A 409 36.71 3.98 7.60
CA ILE A 409 37.09 3.23 8.80
C ILE A 409 38.04 2.12 8.34
N ASP A 410 39.34 2.30 8.58
CA ASP A 410 40.37 1.34 8.18
C ASP A 410 40.63 0.33 9.31
N GLN A 411 40.69 -0.97 9.01
CA GLN A 411 41.00 -2.02 9.98
C GLN A 411 42.40 -1.87 10.61
N ALA A 412 43.29 -1.03 10.06
CA ALA A 412 44.52 -0.61 10.74
C ALA A 412 44.28 0.06 12.11
N THR A 413 43.07 0.59 12.36
CA THR A 413 42.65 1.14 13.66
C THR A 413 42.01 0.12 14.61
N ALA A 414 41.88 -1.15 14.18
CA ALA A 414 41.29 -2.20 14.99
C ALA A 414 42.21 -2.62 16.15
N THR A 415 41.61 -2.86 17.31
CA THR A 415 42.29 -3.35 18.51
C THR A 415 42.56 -4.85 18.42
N VAL A 416 43.65 -5.34 19.04
CA VAL A 416 43.90 -6.79 19.14
C VAL A 416 43.03 -7.39 20.25
N ALA A 417 42.25 -8.42 19.91
CA ALA A 417 41.39 -9.12 20.85
C ALA A 417 42.21 -10.00 21.81
N THR A 418 42.71 -9.37 22.87
CA THR A 418 43.47 -10.07 23.92
C THR A 418 42.55 -10.99 24.72
N ALA A 419 42.84 -12.29 24.70
CA ALA A 419 42.14 -13.32 25.46
C ALA A 419 43.12 -14.40 25.95
N ASN A 420 43.80 -14.13 27.08
CA ASN A 420 44.60 -15.08 27.88
C ASN A 420 45.56 -16.06 27.14
N ILE A 421 46.21 -15.64 26.06
CA ILE A 421 47.28 -16.39 25.36
C ILE A 421 48.59 -16.49 26.19
N GLY A 422 48.66 -15.83 27.35
CA GLY A 422 49.83 -15.80 28.23
C GLY A 422 50.32 -17.16 28.76
N SER A 423 49.49 -18.20 28.74
CA SER A 423 49.89 -19.58 29.06
C SER A 423 50.59 -20.31 27.90
N THR A 424 50.28 -19.95 26.65
CA THR A 424 50.88 -20.56 25.45
C THR A 424 52.21 -19.89 25.10
N ILE A 425 52.28 -18.56 25.12
CA ILE A 425 53.54 -17.84 24.87
C ILE A 425 54.59 -18.19 25.93
N LYS A 426 54.23 -18.26 27.23
CA LYS A 426 55.16 -18.72 28.28
C LYS A 426 55.62 -20.18 28.09
N ARG A 427 54.81 -21.06 27.48
CA ARG A 427 55.23 -22.44 27.13
C ARG A 427 56.12 -22.53 25.90
N ILE A 428 56.01 -21.58 24.96
CA ILE A 428 56.93 -21.45 23.82
C ILE A 428 58.26 -20.85 24.32
N GLU A 429 58.22 -19.74 25.05
CA GLU A 429 59.40 -19.15 25.67
C GLU A 429 60.14 -20.10 26.62
N GLN A 430 59.45 -20.98 27.37
CA GLN A 430 60.10 -22.00 28.21
C GLN A 430 60.62 -23.22 27.43
N ARG A 431 60.26 -23.39 26.16
CA ARG A 431 60.93 -24.34 25.25
C ARG A 431 62.16 -23.69 24.62
N ASP A 432 62.05 -22.46 24.12
CA ASP A 432 63.17 -21.75 23.50
C ASP A 432 64.26 -21.35 24.53
N LYS A 433 63.89 -21.14 25.81
CA LYS A 433 64.82 -21.00 26.94
C LYS A 433 65.38 -22.34 27.47
N ARG A 434 65.09 -23.47 26.83
CA ARG A 434 65.72 -24.79 27.09
C ARG A 434 66.50 -25.34 25.89
N ALA A 435 66.58 -24.57 24.80
CA ALA A 435 67.34 -24.90 23.59
C ALA A 435 68.54 -23.94 23.38
N LYS A 436 69.01 -23.27 24.46
CA LYS A 436 70.05 -22.23 24.43
C LYS A 436 71.06 -22.27 25.60
N ASP A 437 71.09 -23.37 26.36
CA ASP A 437 72.10 -23.59 27.42
C ASP A 437 73.30 -24.44 26.94
N ASP A 438 73.28 -24.94 25.69
CA ASP A 438 74.37 -25.71 25.08
C ASP A 438 75.00 -24.97 23.88
N ALA A 439 76.31 -25.20 23.68
CA ALA A 439 77.18 -24.65 22.63
C ALA A 439 77.36 -23.11 22.63
N GLY A 440 78.28 -22.62 23.48
CA GLY A 440 78.80 -21.24 23.44
C GLY A 440 80.25 -21.14 22.94
N GLY A 441 80.61 -19.94 22.43
CA GLY A 441 81.98 -19.57 22.00
C GLY A 441 82.24 -19.72 20.49
N SER A 442 83.07 -18.88 19.84
CA SER A 442 83.72 -17.63 20.31
C SER A 442 84.34 -16.83 19.14
N GLU A 443 84.16 -15.50 19.13
CA GLU A 443 85.02 -14.51 18.43
C GLU A 443 85.08 -14.55 16.87
N LYS A 444 85.44 -13.48 16.10
CA LYS A 444 85.83 -12.07 16.35
C LYS A 444 85.65 -11.23 15.05
N VAL A 445 85.27 -9.94 15.15
CA VAL A 445 85.46 -8.80 14.16
C VAL A 445 84.83 -8.98 12.74
N GLY A 446 84.25 -7.98 12.05
CA GLY A 446 83.92 -6.57 12.33
C GLY A 446 83.66 -5.76 11.03
N THR A 447 83.36 -4.45 11.15
CA THR A 447 83.56 -3.40 10.10
C THR A 447 82.47 -3.12 9.02
N ILE A 448 81.56 -2.15 9.31
CA ILE A 448 81.29 -0.88 8.56
C ILE A 448 80.62 -0.88 7.13
N VAL A 449 79.42 -0.24 7.00
CA VAL A 449 78.97 0.87 6.07
C VAL A 449 79.19 0.73 4.53
N GLU A 450 78.30 1.07 3.56
CA GLU A 450 76.96 1.72 3.52
C GLU A 450 76.11 1.33 2.25
N LYS A 451 75.23 2.23 1.77
CA LYS A 451 74.38 2.29 0.55
C LYS A 451 75.18 2.08 -0.78
N GLU A 452 74.61 1.99 -2.00
CA GLU A 452 73.40 2.62 -2.56
C GLU A 452 72.84 1.97 -3.87
N SER A 453 71.98 2.71 -4.58
CA SER A 453 71.18 2.52 -5.83
C SER A 453 71.94 2.12 -7.13
N VAL A 454 71.40 1.77 -8.33
CA VAL A 454 70.04 1.49 -8.91
C VAL A 454 70.18 0.94 -10.38
N GLU A 455 69.08 0.58 -11.04
CA GLU A 455 68.85 0.47 -12.52
C GLU A 455 69.06 -0.88 -13.28
N ALA A 456 68.57 -0.95 -14.53
CA ALA A 456 68.19 -2.20 -15.23
C ALA A 456 68.05 -2.11 -16.77
N LYS A 457 68.13 -3.27 -17.48
CA LYS A 457 67.39 -3.64 -18.73
C LYS A 457 67.68 -5.09 -19.21
N GLY A 458 66.87 -5.61 -20.15
CA GLY A 458 66.95 -6.96 -20.77
C GLY A 458 67.93 -7.09 -21.96
N PRO A 459 67.73 -7.97 -22.98
CA PRO A 459 66.46 -8.52 -23.51
C PRO A 459 66.50 -10.04 -23.93
N ILE A 460 65.50 -10.53 -24.70
CA ILE A 460 65.56 -11.50 -25.85
C ILE A 460 64.26 -12.33 -26.05
N ALA A 461 63.86 -12.56 -27.31
CA ALA A 461 62.91 -13.56 -27.86
C ALA A 461 63.06 -13.58 -29.41
N PRO A 462 62.37 -14.41 -30.24
CA PRO A 462 61.59 -15.66 -30.04
C PRO A 462 62.00 -16.82 -31.00
N GLN A 463 61.35 -18.01 -30.96
CA GLN A 463 60.86 -18.78 -32.14
C GLN A 463 60.05 -20.06 -31.79
N VAL A 464 59.68 -20.89 -32.80
CA VAL A 464 58.49 -21.78 -32.85
C VAL A 464 58.80 -23.17 -33.47
N ILE A 465 58.06 -24.24 -33.10
CA ILE A 465 57.77 -25.43 -33.95
C ILE A 465 56.49 -26.19 -33.48
N ALA A 466 55.99 -27.16 -34.26
CA ALA A 466 54.58 -27.63 -34.33
C ALA A 466 54.30 -29.05 -33.74
N PRO A 467 53.05 -29.58 -33.75
CA PRO A 467 52.59 -30.71 -32.87
C PRO A 467 52.33 -32.08 -33.58
N ALA A 468 51.65 -33.00 -32.86
CA ALA A 468 51.23 -34.41 -33.18
C ALA A 468 52.24 -35.50 -32.74
N PRO A 469 51.87 -36.80 -32.52
CA PRO A 469 50.59 -37.50 -32.79
C PRO A 469 49.88 -38.13 -31.54
N PRO A 470 48.74 -38.86 -31.70
CA PRO A 470 47.99 -39.50 -30.60
C PRO A 470 48.16 -41.05 -30.52
N THR A 471 47.36 -41.70 -29.65
CA THR A 471 47.12 -43.17 -29.52
C THR A 471 48.32 -44.04 -29.08
N GLU A 472 48.18 -45.14 -28.31
CA GLU A 472 47.12 -45.69 -27.43
C GLU A 472 47.74 -46.83 -26.60
N ASP A 473 47.19 -47.24 -25.45
CA ASP A 473 47.11 -48.68 -25.09
C ASP A 473 46.16 -48.99 -23.92
N THR A 474 45.79 -50.27 -23.72
CA THR A 474 44.58 -50.68 -22.98
C THR A 474 44.71 -51.92 -22.08
N VAL A 475 43.91 -51.98 -21.00
CA VAL A 475 43.68 -53.14 -20.11
C VAL A 475 42.24 -53.07 -19.55
N THR A 476 41.51 -54.17 -19.30
CA THR A 476 40.85 -55.12 -20.24
C THR A 476 39.89 -56.03 -19.42
N SER A 477 39.02 -56.79 -20.10
CA SER A 477 38.20 -57.91 -19.59
C SER A 477 36.93 -57.59 -18.75
N PRO A 478 35.93 -58.50 -18.65
CA PRO A 478 35.58 -59.60 -19.57
C PRO A 478 34.08 -59.67 -19.98
N GLU A 479 33.79 -60.25 -21.14
CA GLU A 479 32.43 -60.67 -21.53
C GLU A 479 32.02 -62.03 -20.94
N ARG A 480 30.70 -62.29 -20.83
CA ARG A 480 30.15 -63.65 -20.98
C ARG A 480 28.75 -63.68 -21.62
N LYS A 481 28.61 -64.64 -22.53
CA LYS A 481 27.45 -65.11 -23.33
C LYS A 481 26.17 -65.33 -22.46
N THR A 482 24.92 -65.34 -22.96
CA THR A 482 24.37 -65.76 -24.29
C THR A 482 23.02 -65.11 -24.66
N ALA A 483 22.78 -64.92 -25.96
CA ALA A 483 21.52 -65.12 -26.73
C ALA A 483 20.20 -64.38 -26.36
N GLY A 484 19.58 -63.77 -27.39
CA GLY A 484 18.16 -63.35 -27.39
C GLY A 484 17.79 -62.57 -28.67
N LYS A 485 16.91 -63.11 -29.52
CA LYS A 485 16.47 -62.46 -30.78
C LYS A 485 15.15 -61.70 -30.59
N ALA A 486 15.06 -60.47 -31.10
CA ALA A 486 13.82 -59.93 -31.66
C ALA A 486 14.11 -58.83 -32.69
N SER A 487 13.18 -58.63 -33.60
CA SER A 487 13.19 -57.74 -34.77
C SER A 487 11.71 -57.40 -35.07
N PRO A 488 11.34 -56.46 -35.98
CA PRO A 488 11.99 -55.21 -36.38
C PRO A 488 10.99 -54.06 -36.75
N ARG A 489 11.54 -52.95 -37.30
CA ARG A 489 11.09 -52.26 -38.56
C ARG A 489 9.86 -51.31 -38.62
N LEU A 490 10.02 -50.34 -39.55
CA LEU A 490 9.03 -49.75 -40.50
C LEU A 490 7.97 -48.75 -39.95
N ALA A 491 7.58 -47.70 -40.69
CA ALA A 491 8.14 -47.10 -41.92
C ALA A 491 7.60 -45.67 -42.20
N ASP A 492 8.08 -45.07 -43.31
CA ASP A 492 7.35 -44.25 -44.31
C ASP A 492 6.63 -42.96 -43.85
N THR A 493 6.52 -41.85 -44.60
CA THR A 493 7.10 -41.19 -45.80
C THR A 493 6.28 -39.87 -45.93
N VAL A 494 6.56 -38.83 -46.73
CA VAL A 494 7.68 -38.51 -47.65
C VAL A 494 7.97 -36.98 -47.62
N LYS A 495 9.11 -36.59 -48.19
CA LYS A 495 9.63 -35.20 -48.29
C LYS A 495 9.04 -34.40 -49.47
N VAL A 496 9.70 -33.27 -49.79
CA VAL A 496 9.91 -32.58 -51.10
C VAL A 496 9.34 -31.15 -51.09
N SER A 497 10.06 -30.06 -51.43
CA SER A 497 11.44 -29.84 -51.94
C SER A 497 12.05 -28.48 -51.51
N ASN A 498 13.36 -28.26 -51.74
CA ASN A 498 14.12 -27.05 -51.35
C ASN A 498 14.40 -26.07 -52.55
N PRO A 499 15.58 -25.40 -52.75
CA PRO A 499 15.71 -23.93 -52.95
C PRO A 499 16.39 -23.61 -54.33
N PRO A 500 17.37 -22.67 -54.56
CA PRO A 500 17.85 -21.41 -53.92
C PRO A 500 17.75 -20.17 -54.90
N VAL A 501 18.55 -19.08 -55.01
CA VAL A 501 19.89 -18.61 -54.52
C VAL A 501 20.06 -17.05 -54.55
N SER A 502 20.97 -16.53 -53.69
CA SER A 502 21.90 -15.36 -53.85
C SER A 502 21.46 -13.90 -54.11
N GLU A 503 22.26 -12.98 -53.53
CA GLU A 503 22.31 -11.50 -53.60
C GLU A 503 23.22 -11.00 -54.79
N PRO A 504 23.77 -9.74 -54.93
CA PRO A 504 23.73 -8.51 -54.08
C PRO A 504 23.64 -7.09 -54.77
N GLN A 505 23.36 -6.05 -53.95
CA GLN A 505 23.96 -4.66 -53.85
C GLN A 505 24.33 -3.79 -55.09
N THR A 506 24.33 -2.42 -55.15
CA THR A 506 23.93 -1.25 -54.29
C THR A 506 24.06 0.11 -55.03
N GLN A 507 23.31 1.16 -54.60
CA GLN A 507 23.62 2.63 -54.70
C GLN A 507 23.67 3.33 -56.11
N PRO A 508 23.72 4.69 -56.25
CA PRO A 508 23.02 5.80 -55.53
C PRO A 508 22.48 7.00 -56.41
N GLU A 509 21.89 8.03 -55.76
CA GLU A 509 21.76 9.49 -56.11
C GLU A 509 21.00 10.11 -57.35
N ALA A 510 19.80 10.66 -57.07
CA ALA A 510 19.29 12.06 -57.24
C ALA A 510 19.35 12.95 -58.55
N LYS A 511 18.13 13.37 -59.03
CA LYS A 511 17.75 14.68 -59.69
C LYS A 511 18.26 14.92 -61.15
N PRO A 512 17.87 15.99 -61.93
CA PRO A 512 17.09 17.22 -61.63
C PRO A 512 16.06 17.79 -62.68
N LYS A 513 15.24 18.77 -62.22
CA LYS A 513 14.73 20.03 -62.86
C LYS A 513 13.80 20.10 -64.12
N ALA A 514 12.82 21.01 -63.96
CA ALA A 514 11.83 21.58 -64.91
C ALA A 514 12.36 22.65 -65.89
N PRO A 515 11.48 23.25 -66.74
CA PRO A 515 11.57 24.71 -67.01
C PRO A 515 10.23 25.51 -67.18
N VAL A 516 10.32 26.84 -66.94
CA VAL A 516 9.70 27.99 -67.70
C VAL A 516 8.15 28.15 -67.75
N GLN A 517 7.48 29.32 -67.63
CA GLN A 517 7.76 30.72 -67.17
C GLN A 517 6.44 31.58 -67.13
N ILE A 518 6.47 32.79 -66.53
CA ILE A 518 5.65 34.01 -66.89
C ILE A 518 4.11 33.93 -66.58
N GLN A 519 3.27 34.98 -66.37
CA GLN A 519 3.24 36.37 -65.79
C GLN A 519 1.71 36.78 -65.68
N PRO A 520 1.23 38.02 -65.34
CA PRO A 520 1.84 39.29 -64.93
C PRO A 520 1.33 39.79 -63.54
N GLN A 521 0.71 40.99 -63.44
CA GLN A 521 0.27 41.66 -62.19
C GLN A 521 -0.89 42.67 -62.42
N THR A 522 -1.83 42.80 -61.46
CA THR A 522 -2.52 44.10 -61.16
C THR A 522 -3.10 44.20 -59.73
N GLN A 523 -2.75 45.30 -59.05
CA GLN A 523 -3.34 46.02 -57.89
C GLN A 523 -4.52 45.46 -57.04
N PRO A 524 -4.41 45.55 -55.70
CA PRO A 524 -5.55 45.67 -54.77
C PRO A 524 -5.42 46.80 -53.72
N GLN A 525 -6.42 47.70 -53.61
CA GLN A 525 -6.60 48.72 -52.55
C GLN A 525 -8.07 49.22 -52.51
N PRO A 526 -8.55 49.97 -51.47
CA PRO A 526 -7.90 50.39 -50.22
C PRO A 526 -8.66 50.00 -48.92
N GLN A 527 -8.05 50.29 -47.76
CA GLN A 527 -8.69 50.33 -46.42
C GLN A 527 -8.59 51.76 -45.81
N PRO A 528 -9.54 52.21 -44.97
CA PRO A 528 -9.43 53.47 -44.23
C PRO A 528 -8.39 53.48 -43.08
N GLN A 529 -8.07 54.67 -42.57
CA GLN A 529 -6.92 55.04 -41.73
C GLN A 529 -7.30 56.23 -40.76
N PRO A 530 -6.41 56.82 -39.92
CA PRO A 530 -5.54 56.20 -38.88
C PRO A 530 -5.30 57.06 -37.59
N GLN A 531 -4.35 56.61 -36.74
CA GLN A 531 -3.43 57.40 -35.86
C GLN A 531 -3.94 58.07 -34.54
N PRO A 532 -3.04 58.47 -33.59
CA PRO A 532 -1.56 58.35 -33.55
C PRO A 532 -0.95 57.62 -32.30
N GLN A 533 0.39 57.48 -32.27
CA GLN A 533 1.20 57.02 -31.11
C GLN A 533 2.00 58.19 -30.49
N PRO A 534 2.60 58.07 -29.27
CA PRO A 534 3.93 57.42 -29.09
C PRO A 534 4.00 56.60 -27.74
N ASN A 535 5.09 56.02 -27.20
CA ASN A 535 6.52 55.89 -27.55
C ASN A 535 7.11 54.59 -26.88
N LEU A 536 8.41 54.30 -26.99
CA LEU A 536 9.11 53.20 -26.27
C LEU A 536 10.48 53.61 -25.68
N ALA A 537 10.76 53.16 -24.45
CA ALA A 537 12.05 53.34 -23.76
C ALA A 537 12.80 52.00 -23.53
N LYS A 538 14.13 52.04 -23.50
CA LYS A 538 15.00 50.86 -23.66
C LYS A 538 15.43 50.25 -22.32
N GLN A 539 15.20 48.95 -22.10
CA GLN A 539 15.87 48.20 -21.03
C GLN A 539 17.25 47.72 -21.51
N LYS A 540 18.29 47.95 -20.70
CA LYS A 540 19.70 47.75 -21.08
C LYS A 540 20.21 46.39 -20.58
N VAL A 541 20.65 45.53 -21.49
CA VAL A 541 21.33 44.26 -21.17
C VAL A 541 22.78 44.33 -21.64
N THR A 542 23.72 44.04 -20.74
CA THR A 542 25.15 43.89 -21.06
C THR A 542 25.56 42.44 -20.88
N THR A 543 26.63 42.03 -21.57
CA THR A 543 27.03 40.62 -21.65
C THR A 543 28.54 40.43 -21.49
N LYS A 544 28.92 39.40 -20.74
CA LYS A 544 30.01 38.51 -21.13
C LYS A 544 29.53 37.06 -21.05
N ASP A 545 29.94 36.28 -22.05
CA ASP A 545 30.05 34.82 -22.01
C ASP A 545 28.77 33.99 -21.73
N GLY A 546 27.65 34.45 -22.30
CA GLY A 546 26.96 33.60 -23.29
C GLY A 546 26.09 32.43 -22.83
N LYS A 547 25.19 32.61 -21.85
CA LYS A 547 23.96 31.79 -21.72
C LYS A 547 22.81 32.58 -21.10
N ARG A 548 21.67 32.69 -21.81
CA ARG A 548 20.48 33.44 -21.35
C ARG A 548 19.47 32.50 -20.67
N ARG A 549 18.95 32.90 -19.51
CA ARG A 549 17.75 32.30 -18.89
C ARG A 549 16.92 33.43 -18.30
N ILE A 550 15.64 33.49 -18.62
CA ILE A 550 14.69 34.50 -18.12
C ILE A 550 13.57 33.76 -17.38
N GLN A 551 13.17 34.30 -16.23
CA GLN A 551 12.13 33.75 -15.37
C GLN A 551 10.85 34.60 -15.55
N PRO A 552 9.69 34.00 -15.87
CA PRO A 552 8.44 34.75 -15.95
C PRO A 552 7.96 35.14 -14.55
N MET A 553 7.60 36.41 -14.37
CA MET A 553 6.90 36.89 -13.18
C MET A 553 5.39 36.74 -13.35
N LEU A 554 4.69 36.44 -12.25
CA LEU A 554 3.22 36.53 -12.20
C LEU A 554 2.80 38.00 -12.11
N ILE A 555 1.81 38.42 -12.89
CA ILE A 555 1.24 39.77 -12.82
C ILE A 555 -0.13 39.69 -12.16
N SER A 556 -0.27 40.31 -10.98
CA SER A 556 -1.56 40.54 -10.31
C SER A 556 -2.01 41.97 -10.59
N ASN A 557 -3.12 42.14 -11.32
CA ASN A 557 -3.70 43.46 -11.55
C ASN A 557 -4.19 44.08 -10.23
N ASN A 558 -3.79 45.32 -9.97
CA ASN A 558 -4.42 46.16 -8.95
C ASN A 558 -4.43 47.60 -9.46
N SER A 559 -5.62 48.13 -9.76
CA SER A 559 -5.78 49.43 -10.42
C SER A 559 -5.71 50.56 -9.40
N ALA A 560 -4.64 51.36 -9.45
CA ALA A 560 -4.49 52.53 -8.60
C ALA A 560 -5.07 53.79 -9.26
N ASN A 561 -5.87 54.54 -8.50
CA ASN A 561 -6.18 55.95 -8.77
C ASN A 561 -5.67 56.78 -7.58
N THR A 562 -4.73 57.69 -7.84
CA THR A 562 -4.09 58.52 -6.81
C THR A 562 -4.76 59.87 -6.64
N SER A 563 -5.11 60.23 -5.41
CA SER A 563 -5.18 61.62 -4.97
C SER A 563 -4.68 61.72 -3.53
N ASN A 564 -3.87 62.74 -3.23
CA ASN A 564 -3.30 62.95 -1.90
C ASN A 564 -4.28 63.72 -1.01
N ASN A 565 -4.35 63.36 0.29
CA ASN A 565 -4.27 64.36 1.36
C ASN A 565 -4.01 63.71 2.73
N ASN A 566 -3.20 64.38 3.57
CA ASN A 566 -2.83 63.91 4.90
C ASN A 566 -3.85 64.35 5.97
N VAL A 567 -4.65 63.42 6.49
CA VAL A 567 -5.37 63.58 7.76
C VAL A 567 -5.29 62.27 8.55
N LYS A 568 -4.99 62.33 9.85
CA LYS A 568 -4.96 61.15 10.74
C LYS A 568 -6.39 60.67 11.05
N PRO A 569 -6.77 59.41 10.76
CA PRO A 569 -8.09 58.90 11.12
C PRO A 569 -8.11 58.36 12.56
N THR A 570 -9.00 58.89 13.39
CA THR A 570 -9.42 58.26 14.65
C THR A 570 -10.16 56.96 14.34
N GLN A 571 -9.81 55.85 14.98
CA GLN A 571 -10.43 54.54 14.69
C GLN A 571 -11.84 54.40 15.31
N THR A 572 -12.86 54.87 14.59
CA THR A 572 -14.21 54.31 14.72
C THR A 572 -14.28 52.99 13.95
N GLN A 573 -14.61 51.90 14.65
CA GLN A 573 -14.81 50.59 14.01
C GLN A 573 -16.13 50.58 13.22
N PRO A 574 -16.13 50.24 11.91
CA PRO A 574 -17.34 49.85 11.22
C PRO A 574 -17.79 48.49 11.74
N LYS A 575 -19.07 48.34 12.12
CA LYS A 575 -19.65 47.02 12.41
C LYS A 575 -19.71 46.21 11.11
N VAL A 576 -18.86 45.19 10.98
CA VAL A 576 -19.06 44.14 10.00
C VAL A 576 -20.28 43.31 10.43
N LEU A 577 -21.23 43.10 9.51
CA LEU A 577 -22.41 42.29 9.79
C LEU A 577 -22.07 40.81 9.57
N ASP A 578 -21.49 40.17 10.58
CA ASP A 578 -21.11 38.76 10.51
C ASP A 578 -22.34 37.85 10.33
N ARG A 579 -22.52 37.34 9.11
CA ARG A 579 -23.38 36.18 8.82
C ARG A 579 -22.51 34.97 8.48
N ALA A 580 -21.57 34.67 9.38
CA ALA A 580 -20.64 33.57 9.30
C ALA A 580 -21.39 32.22 9.27
N LYS A 581 -21.51 31.63 8.07
CA LYS A 581 -22.12 30.30 7.88
C LYS A 581 -21.18 29.24 8.45
N THR A 582 -21.51 28.71 9.62
CA THR A 582 -20.72 27.68 10.30
C THR A 582 -20.82 26.37 9.52
N ILE A 583 -19.78 26.07 8.72
CA ILE A 583 -19.65 24.77 8.04
C ILE A 583 -19.58 23.68 9.12
N MET A 584 -20.28 22.57 8.91
CA MET A 584 -20.25 21.45 9.85
C MET A 584 -18.86 20.81 9.85
N GLU A 585 -18.12 20.97 10.93
CA GLU A 585 -16.92 20.17 11.18
C GLU A 585 -17.31 18.76 11.61
N PHE A 586 -16.53 17.78 11.14
CA PHE A 586 -16.64 16.38 11.54
C PHE A 586 -15.37 15.99 12.33
N ASP A 587 -15.53 15.21 13.38
CA ASP A 587 -14.41 14.50 13.97
C ASP A 587 -13.95 13.42 12.99
N PRO A 588 -12.63 13.35 12.71
CA PRO A 588 -12.12 12.42 11.71
C PRO A 588 -12.27 10.98 12.22
N PRO A 589 -12.47 9.98 11.33
CA PRO A 589 -12.78 8.61 11.75
C PRO A 589 -11.69 8.01 12.65
N SER A 590 -12.00 6.98 13.45
CA SER A 590 -11.08 6.47 14.48
C SER A 590 -9.74 5.89 13.99
N TYR A 591 -9.55 5.74 12.67
CA TYR A 591 -8.27 5.41 12.03
C TYR A 591 -7.36 6.64 11.80
N SER A 592 -7.83 7.85 12.10
CA SER A 592 -7.10 9.10 11.93
C SER A 592 -6.24 9.45 13.15
N VAL A 593 -5.18 10.25 12.93
CA VAL A 593 -4.31 10.76 14.00
C VAL A 593 -4.91 12.06 14.55
N SER A 594 -5.02 12.19 15.88
CA SER A 594 -5.50 13.42 16.53
C SER A 594 -4.67 14.64 16.12
N GLU A 595 -5.35 15.74 15.79
CA GLU A 595 -4.74 17.03 15.45
C GLU A 595 -3.84 17.62 16.55
N GLU A 596 -3.97 17.18 17.81
CA GLU A 596 -3.04 17.57 18.88
C GLU A 596 -1.62 17.07 18.62
N PHE A 597 -1.48 15.91 17.97
CA PHE A 597 -0.22 15.35 17.50
C PHE A 597 0.36 16.12 16.30
N SER A 598 -0.44 16.95 15.63
CA SER A 598 0.00 17.89 14.58
C SER A 598 0.30 19.28 15.13
N ARG A 599 -0.49 19.77 16.10
CA ARG A 599 -0.31 21.09 16.74
C ARG A 599 0.96 21.19 17.59
N SER A 600 1.30 20.16 18.36
CA SER A 600 2.56 20.11 19.13
C SER A 600 3.80 20.35 18.27
N LYS A 601 3.82 19.85 17.03
CA LYS A 601 4.90 20.09 16.06
C LYS A 601 5.01 21.54 15.58
N ARG A 602 3.90 22.31 15.59
CA ARG A 602 3.92 23.73 15.23
C ARG A 602 4.43 24.59 16.37
N ALA A 603 3.97 24.33 17.60
CA ALA A 603 4.45 25.03 18.80
C ALA A 603 5.99 24.98 18.91
N HIS A 604 6.59 23.78 18.88
CA HIS A 604 8.05 23.64 18.91
C HIS A 604 8.78 24.18 17.67
N SER A 605 8.11 24.40 16.54
CA SER A 605 8.74 25.07 15.38
C SER A 605 8.75 26.60 15.51
N GLU A 606 7.85 27.18 16.30
CA GLU A 606 7.75 28.63 16.50
C GLU A 606 8.66 29.08 17.67
N GLU A 607 8.79 28.28 18.73
CA GLU A 607 9.69 28.54 19.87
C GLU A 607 11.17 28.70 19.44
N HIS A 608 11.62 27.92 18.44
CA HIS A 608 13.01 27.98 17.97
C HIS A 608 13.34 29.18 17.05
N HIS A 609 12.37 30.05 16.72
CA HIS A 609 12.60 31.24 15.90
C HIS A 609 12.64 32.57 16.66
N HIS A 610 12.62 32.56 18.00
CA HIS A 610 12.62 33.78 18.84
C HIS A 610 13.80 33.87 19.83
N ALA A 611 15.00 33.50 19.38
CA ALA A 611 16.24 33.62 20.15
C ALA A 611 17.35 34.40 19.40
N ASN A 612 17.15 35.71 19.16
CA ASN A 612 18.23 36.74 19.07
C ASN A 612 17.71 38.17 18.77
N GLY A 613 17.33 38.94 19.80
CA GLY A 613 17.32 40.42 19.84
C GLY A 613 16.36 41.20 18.91
N VAL A 614 15.95 42.45 19.19
CA VAL A 614 16.11 43.33 20.38
C VAL A 614 14.84 44.21 20.51
N ASN A 615 14.38 44.45 21.73
CA ASN A 615 13.43 45.48 22.22
C ASN A 615 12.36 46.08 21.27
N ASP A 616 11.09 45.84 21.57
CA ASP A 616 10.16 46.93 21.92
C ASP A 616 9.12 46.43 22.95
N ALA A 617 8.39 47.35 23.61
CA ALA A 617 7.59 47.07 24.79
C ALA A 617 6.09 47.39 24.66
N THR A 618 5.31 46.88 25.61
CA THR A 618 3.91 47.24 25.94
C THR A 618 2.78 46.74 25.02
N LYS A 619 2.33 45.50 25.28
CA LYS A 619 0.88 45.23 25.49
C LYS A 619 0.68 43.95 26.29
N LYS A 620 -0.03 44.03 27.43
CA LYS A 620 -0.46 42.85 28.19
C LYS A 620 -1.61 42.18 27.45
N VAL A 621 -1.36 41.06 26.79
CA VAL A 621 -2.42 40.18 26.28
C VAL A 621 -3.15 39.58 27.49
N LYS A 622 -4.49 39.67 27.49
CA LYS A 622 -5.33 39.10 28.53
C LYS A 622 -5.30 37.57 28.40
N ARG A 623 -4.70 36.88 29.36
CA ARG A 623 -4.57 35.41 29.37
C ARG A 623 -5.93 34.78 29.66
N GLU A 624 -6.74 34.57 28.63
CA GLU A 624 -7.89 33.67 28.71
C GLU A 624 -7.35 32.26 28.98
N MET A 625 -7.88 31.59 30.00
CA MET A 625 -7.43 30.25 30.36
C MET A 625 -8.12 29.26 29.43
N GLU A 626 -7.36 28.65 28.51
CA GLU A 626 -7.81 27.43 27.86
C GLU A 626 -8.17 26.39 28.93
N PRO A 627 -9.33 25.72 28.83
CA PRO A 627 -9.73 24.73 29.82
C PRO A 627 -8.74 23.57 29.84
N VAL A 628 -8.34 23.15 31.05
CA VAL A 628 -7.37 22.06 31.23
C VAL A 628 -7.93 20.77 30.62
N LYS A 629 -7.41 20.40 29.45
CA LYS A 629 -7.66 19.09 28.86
C LYS A 629 -6.92 18.03 29.67
N PHE A 630 -7.69 17.15 30.30
CA PHE A 630 -7.14 15.97 30.96
C PHE A 630 -6.49 15.05 29.92
N ILE A 631 -5.21 14.74 30.11
CA ILE A 631 -4.52 13.72 29.34
C ILE A 631 -4.99 12.36 29.84
N GLY A 632 -6.06 11.86 29.23
CA GLY A 632 -6.57 10.51 29.40
C GLY A 632 -6.62 9.79 28.05
N SER A 633 -6.50 8.47 28.06
CA SER A 633 -6.79 7.65 26.88
C SER A 633 -8.21 7.93 26.39
N VAL A 634 -8.38 8.30 25.11
CA VAL A 634 -9.70 8.37 24.49
C VAL A 634 -10.36 7.00 24.66
N ILE A 635 -11.49 6.95 25.37
CA ILE A 635 -12.25 5.72 25.60
C ILE A 635 -12.94 5.36 24.28
N LEU A 636 -12.19 4.67 23.41
CA LEU A 636 -12.68 4.19 22.14
C LEU A 636 -13.74 3.10 22.38
N ASN A 637 -15.00 3.43 22.10
CA ASN A 637 -16.11 2.47 22.11
C ASN A 637 -15.73 1.25 21.25
N PRO A 638 -15.70 0.02 21.80
CA PRO A 638 -15.21 -1.16 21.09
C PRO A 638 -16.00 -1.46 19.81
N ASN A 639 -17.29 -1.10 19.77
CA ASN A 639 -18.12 -1.24 18.58
C ASN A 639 -17.54 -0.44 17.40
N ILE A 640 -17.00 0.75 17.65
CA ILE A 640 -16.35 1.60 16.63
C ILE A 640 -14.94 1.05 16.31
N SER A 641 -14.20 0.62 17.32
CA SER A 641 -12.84 0.06 17.14
C SER A 641 -12.83 -1.17 16.23
N PHE A 642 -13.84 -2.04 16.31
CA PHE A 642 -13.93 -3.27 15.51
C PHE A 642 -14.87 -3.20 14.28
N ALA A 643 -15.58 -2.09 14.07
CA ALA A 643 -16.50 -1.95 12.93
C ALA A 643 -15.80 -2.06 11.57
N LYS A 644 -16.46 -2.75 10.62
CA LYS A 644 -15.98 -2.93 9.24
C LYS A 644 -15.97 -1.60 8.46
N VAL A 645 -17.02 -0.80 8.62
CA VAL A 645 -17.15 0.57 8.10
C VAL A 645 -16.93 1.55 9.25
N ARG A 646 -16.24 2.66 9.01
CA ARG A 646 -16.06 3.73 9.99
C ARG A 646 -16.22 5.11 9.32
N LEU A 647 -17.43 5.65 9.38
CA LEU A 647 -17.75 7.01 8.96
C LEU A 647 -17.29 8.03 10.02
N PRO A 648 -17.03 9.29 9.64
CA PRO A 648 -16.80 10.37 10.61
C PRO A 648 -18.11 10.78 11.29
N ALA A 649 -18.04 11.27 12.53
CA ALA A 649 -19.19 11.82 13.26
C ALA A 649 -19.08 13.37 13.35
N PRO A 650 -20.17 14.14 13.26
CA PRO A 650 -20.12 15.60 13.42
C PRO A 650 -19.59 16.02 14.80
N LYS A 651 -18.77 17.07 14.83
CA LYS A 651 -18.23 17.60 16.09
C LYS A 651 -19.33 18.19 16.97
N VAL A 652 -19.17 18.02 18.28
CA VAL A 652 -20.00 18.72 19.27
C VAL A 652 -19.72 20.22 19.19
N ARG A 653 -20.73 21.00 18.81
CA ARG A 653 -20.71 22.47 18.72
C ARG A 653 -21.25 23.08 20.02
N LEU A 654 -20.69 24.19 20.50
CA LEU A 654 -21.21 24.90 21.69
C LEU A 654 -22.68 25.31 21.52
N GLY A 655 -23.10 25.62 20.31
CA GLY A 655 -24.51 25.67 19.94
C GLY A 655 -24.71 25.71 18.43
N PHE A 656 -25.94 25.44 17.98
CA PHE A 656 -26.36 25.56 16.59
C PHE A 656 -27.88 25.69 16.48
N GLN A 657 -28.35 26.25 15.37
CA GLN A 657 -29.76 26.52 15.12
C GLN A 657 -30.23 25.85 13.82
N LEU A 658 -31.45 25.33 13.83
CA LEU A 658 -32.19 24.89 12.64
C LEU A 658 -33.44 25.74 12.48
N ASN A 659 -33.69 26.23 11.26
CA ASN A 659 -34.95 26.90 10.94
C ASN A 659 -35.95 25.87 10.40
N SER A 660 -37.23 26.02 10.75
CA SER A 660 -38.29 25.14 10.30
C SER A 660 -38.57 25.29 8.81
N HIS A 661 -38.85 24.18 8.14
CA HIS A 661 -39.18 24.07 6.72
C HIS A 661 -40.67 24.33 6.40
N LYS A 662 -41.51 24.68 7.39
CA LYS A 662 -42.93 24.99 7.15
C LYS A 662 -43.10 26.29 6.37
N LEU A 663 -43.81 26.23 5.24
CA LEU A 663 -44.16 27.42 4.46
C LEU A 663 -45.22 28.27 5.20
N GLY A 664 -44.89 29.54 5.44
CA GLY A 664 -45.77 30.56 6.04
C GLY A 664 -44.99 31.73 6.66
N ASP A 665 -45.67 32.85 6.95
CA ASP A 665 -45.08 34.09 7.53
C ASP A 665 -44.59 33.98 8.99
N GLU A 666 -44.41 32.75 9.49
CA GLU A 666 -44.03 32.46 10.86
C GLU A 666 -42.72 31.69 10.90
N TYR A 667 -41.61 32.42 11.05
CA TYR A 667 -40.30 31.81 11.30
C TYR A 667 -40.30 31.07 12.65
N PHE A 668 -40.03 29.77 12.60
CA PHE A 668 -39.73 28.95 13.76
C PHE A 668 -38.28 28.45 13.71
N THR A 669 -37.63 28.36 14.88
CA THR A 669 -36.21 27.98 14.99
C THR A 669 -35.99 27.07 16.20
N LEU A 670 -35.30 25.95 16.00
CA LEU A 670 -34.78 25.09 17.07
C LEU A 670 -33.35 25.51 17.41
N ASP A 671 -33.14 26.00 18.63
CA ASP A 671 -31.86 26.45 19.17
C ASP A 671 -31.30 25.42 20.16
N ILE A 672 -30.15 24.85 19.84
CA ILE A 672 -29.47 23.83 20.63
C ILE A 672 -28.19 24.44 21.20
N ARG A 673 -28.03 24.41 22.53
CA ARG A 673 -26.84 24.91 23.24
C ARG A 673 -26.27 23.83 24.13
N ASN A 674 -25.05 23.39 23.85
CA ASN A 674 -24.39 22.36 24.63
C ASN A 674 -23.79 22.94 25.92
N GLY A 675 -24.00 22.23 27.03
CA GLY A 675 -23.37 22.53 28.32
C GLY A 675 -22.00 21.86 28.45
N SER A 676 -21.76 21.17 29.57
CA SER A 676 -20.60 20.26 29.73
C SER A 676 -20.96 18.78 29.57
N GLY A 677 -22.13 18.47 28.99
CA GLY A 677 -22.53 17.09 28.68
C GLY A 677 -22.74 16.21 29.92
N ASN A 678 -23.22 16.82 31.00
CA ASN A 678 -23.47 16.19 32.29
C ASN A 678 -24.64 16.88 33.02
N GLU A 679 -25.13 16.29 34.11
CA GLU A 679 -26.26 16.80 34.90
C GLU A 679 -26.02 18.21 35.48
N GLY A 680 -24.77 18.57 35.78
CA GLY A 680 -24.43 19.89 36.32
C GLY A 680 -24.50 21.04 35.31
N ARG A 681 -24.33 20.75 34.01
CA ARG A 681 -24.61 21.67 32.90
C ARG A 681 -25.12 20.85 31.70
N PRO A 682 -26.41 20.51 31.66
CA PRO A 682 -27.00 19.77 30.55
C PRO A 682 -27.05 20.64 29.28
N SER A 683 -27.19 19.98 28.13
CA SER A 683 -27.41 20.63 26.84
C SER A 683 -28.88 21.01 26.70
N ARG A 684 -29.14 22.28 26.40
CA ARG A 684 -30.49 22.85 26.29
C ARG A 684 -30.97 22.80 24.84
N VAL A 685 -32.19 22.32 24.64
CA VAL A 685 -32.92 22.33 23.37
C VAL A 685 -34.11 23.28 23.53
N THR A 686 -34.14 24.37 22.78
CA THR A 686 -35.16 25.43 22.91
C THR A 686 -35.83 25.67 21.57
N TYR A 687 -37.15 25.66 21.50
CA TYR A 687 -37.89 25.91 20.27
C TYR A 687 -38.57 27.27 20.31
N PHE A 688 -38.28 28.10 19.32
CA PHE A 688 -38.74 29.48 19.21
C PHE A 688 -39.71 29.68 18.06
N LYS A 689 -40.70 30.55 18.26
CA LYS A 689 -41.51 31.19 17.22
C LYS A 689 -41.14 32.67 17.19
N ARG A 690 -40.44 33.10 16.14
CA ARG A 690 -39.70 34.37 16.11
C ARG A 690 -38.77 34.44 17.34
N GLU A 691 -38.90 35.43 18.21
CA GLU A 691 -38.13 35.54 19.47
C GLU A 691 -38.83 34.90 20.69
N LYS A 692 -40.04 34.35 20.55
CA LYS A 692 -40.80 33.78 21.68
C LYS A 692 -40.51 32.29 21.84
N GLU A 693 -40.01 31.90 23.00
CA GLU A 693 -39.88 30.50 23.42
C GLU A 693 -41.26 29.82 23.49
N ILE A 694 -41.40 28.65 22.86
CA ILE A 694 -42.60 27.81 22.88
C ILE A 694 -42.42 26.67 23.90
N TRP A 695 -41.29 25.96 23.78
CA TRP A 695 -40.93 24.85 24.65
C TRP A 695 -39.40 24.75 24.77
N CYS A 696 -38.96 24.13 25.87
CA CYS A 696 -37.54 23.97 26.21
C CYS A 696 -37.35 22.64 26.95
N ASP A 697 -36.26 21.93 26.68
CA ASP A 697 -35.88 20.68 27.36
C ASP A 697 -34.36 20.64 27.60
N PHE A 698 -33.93 19.82 28.56
CA PHE A 698 -32.55 19.71 29.01
C PHE A 698 -32.07 18.25 28.94
N VAL A 699 -31.04 17.99 28.13
CA VAL A 699 -30.47 16.66 27.91
C VAL A 699 -29.12 16.60 28.63
N PRO A 700 -28.87 15.65 29.55
CA PRO A 700 -27.60 15.56 30.31
C PRO A 700 -26.43 14.99 29.49
N LYS A 701 -26.46 15.15 28.15
CA LYS A 701 -25.52 14.59 27.17
C LYS A 701 -25.27 15.58 26.04
N PHE A 702 -24.09 15.52 25.42
CA PHE A 702 -23.78 16.35 24.27
C PHE A 702 -24.62 15.99 23.04
N ILE A 703 -25.10 17.02 22.33
CA ILE A 703 -25.90 16.92 21.09
C ILE A 703 -25.03 17.40 19.92
N HIS A 704 -24.96 16.63 18.83
CA HIS A 704 -24.14 16.99 17.66
C HIS A 704 -24.97 17.22 16.38
N LEU A 705 -26.04 16.45 16.20
CA LEU A 705 -26.99 16.52 15.08
C LEU A 705 -28.43 16.76 15.56
N ALA A 706 -29.22 17.37 14.69
CA ALA A 706 -30.69 17.42 14.78
C ALA A 706 -31.26 17.58 13.38
N CYS A 707 -32.52 17.15 13.17
CA CYS A 707 -33.27 17.32 11.94
C CYS A 707 -34.77 17.53 12.22
N GLU A 708 -35.51 18.01 11.22
CA GLU A 708 -36.96 18.18 11.27
C GLU A 708 -37.67 17.05 10.50
N GLY A 709 -38.90 16.74 10.90
CA GLY A 709 -39.87 16.02 10.08
C GLY A 709 -41.25 16.68 10.20
N LEU A 710 -42.22 16.26 9.39
CA LEU A 710 -43.51 16.95 9.18
C LEU A 710 -44.25 17.33 10.48
N LYS A 711 -44.13 16.48 11.51
CA LYS A 711 -44.78 16.64 12.83
C LYS A 711 -43.82 16.47 14.01
N PHE A 712 -42.51 16.36 13.77
CA PHE A 712 -41.52 16.06 14.81
C PHE A 712 -40.18 16.80 14.62
N TRP A 713 -39.42 16.92 15.72
CA TRP A 713 -37.98 17.19 15.70
C TRP A 713 -37.25 15.94 16.19
N ALA A 714 -36.12 15.61 15.58
CA ALA A 714 -35.23 14.55 16.06
C ALA A 714 -33.85 15.14 16.38
N VAL A 715 -33.22 14.65 17.44
CA VAL A 715 -31.96 15.17 17.98
C VAL A 715 -31.07 13.99 18.36
N ALA A 716 -29.78 14.02 17.99
CA ALA A 716 -28.84 12.93 18.23
C ALA A 716 -27.74 13.30 19.23
N THR A 717 -27.52 12.43 20.21
CA THR A 717 -26.50 12.59 21.25
C THR A 717 -25.17 11.94 20.85
N ALA A 718 -24.06 12.48 21.35
CA ALA A 718 -22.69 12.08 20.98
C ALA A 718 -22.33 10.62 21.33
N ASP A 719 -23.10 9.96 22.19
CA ASP A 719 -22.98 8.54 22.54
C ASP A 719 -23.86 7.61 21.68
N GLY A 720 -24.75 8.15 20.84
CA GLY A 720 -25.56 7.38 19.89
C GLY A 720 -27.01 7.13 20.29
N GLU A 721 -27.66 8.06 21.00
CA GLU A 721 -29.11 8.02 21.21
C GLU A 721 -29.83 9.02 20.30
N VAL A 722 -31.03 8.65 19.84
CA VAL A 722 -31.95 9.56 19.12
C VAL A 722 -33.13 9.94 20.01
N LEU A 723 -33.37 11.23 20.10
CA LEU A 723 -34.37 11.88 20.94
C LEU A 723 -35.42 12.55 20.04
N THR A 724 -36.69 12.12 20.13
CA THR A 724 -37.79 12.64 19.30
C THR A 724 -38.76 13.52 20.10
N TYR A 725 -39.18 14.63 19.50
CA TYR A 725 -40.05 15.65 20.10
C TYR A 725 -41.20 15.99 19.15
N SER A 726 -42.39 16.23 19.70
CA SER A 726 -43.54 16.80 18.97
C SER A 726 -43.21 18.22 18.53
N HIS A 727 -43.40 18.52 17.25
CA HIS A 727 -43.06 19.81 16.63
C HIS A 727 -43.59 21.02 17.41
N ILE A 728 -44.87 20.99 17.76
CA ILE A 728 -45.59 22.11 18.39
C ILE A 728 -45.36 22.18 19.90
N SER A 729 -45.27 21.02 20.57
CA SER A 729 -45.43 20.93 22.03
C SER A 729 -44.17 20.53 22.81
N GLY A 730 -43.11 20.08 22.14
CA GLY A 730 -41.92 19.53 22.79
C GLY A 730 -42.13 18.17 23.45
N LYS A 731 -43.36 17.65 23.52
CA LYS A 731 -43.68 16.34 24.10
C LYS A 731 -42.83 15.25 23.42
N ARG A 732 -42.16 14.40 24.21
CA ARG A 732 -41.46 13.22 23.70
C ARG A 732 -42.44 12.30 22.94
N LEU A 733 -42.05 11.87 21.74
CA LEU A 733 -42.87 10.98 20.90
C LEU A 733 -42.57 9.51 21.19
N LEU A 734 -41.28 9.19 21.30
CA LEU A 734 -40.76 7.86 21.66
C LEU A 734 -39.79 8.01 22.86
N PRO A 735 -39.53 6.92 23.62
CA PRO A 735 -38.36 6.83 24.48
C PRO A 735 -37.05 7.04 23.68
N PRO A 736 -35.91 7.36 24.33
CA PRO A 736 -34.62 7.48 23.66
C PRO A 736 -34.26 6.22 22.88
N LEU A 737 -33.98 6.35 21.59
CA LEU A 737 -33.61 5.24 20.71
C LEU A 737 -32.09 5.03 20.79
N VAL A 738 -31.65 4.04 21.55
CA VAL A 738 -30.22 3.74 21.77
C VAL A 738 -29.67 2.92 20.60
N LEU A 739 -28.71 3.47 19.84
CA LEU A 739 -28.06 2.79 18.71
C LEU A 739 -26.67 2.23 19.06
N GLY A 740 -26.10 2.60 20.21
CA GLY A 740 -24.80 2.10 20.69
C GLY A 740 -23.56 2.58 19.92
N ALA A 741 -23.75 3.50 18.96
CA ALA A 741 -22.71 4.15 18.19
C ALA A 741 -23.15 5.60 17.80
N PRO A 742 -22.22 6.59 17.82
CA PRO A 742 -22.47 7.95 17.34
C PRO A 742 -23.06 7.99 15.92
N ILE A 743 -23.74 9.09 15.57
CA ILE A 743 -24.49 9.22 14.31
C ILE A 743 -23.72 10.11 13.35
N SER A 744 -23.56 9.66 12.11
CA SER A 744 -22.86 10.38 11.04
C SER A 744 -23.82 11.23 10.21
N PHE A 745 -25.02 10.72 9.94
CA PHE A 745 -26.09 11.41 9.22
C PHE A 745 -27.42 11.19 9.94
N LEU A 746 -28.21 12.25 10.08
CA LEU A 746 -29.54 12.24 10.69
C LEU A 746 -30.44 13.13 9.84
N GLU A 747 -31.43 12.55 9.16
CA GLU A 747 -32.30 13.24 8.20
C GLU A 747 -33.76 12.87 8.43
N GLY A 748 -34.67 13.81 8.23
CA GLY A 748 -36.10 13.58 8.36
C GLY A 748 -36.83 14.06 7.11
N GLN A 749 -37.80 13.29 6.64
CA GLN A 749 -38.67 13.70 5.54
C GLN A 749 -40.07 13.11 5.71
N GLY A 750 -41.09 13.96 5.58
CA GLY A 750 -42.47 13.57 5.86
C GLY A 750 -42.63 12.96 7.28
N LYS A 751 -43.12 11.72 7.34
CA LYS A 751 -43.28 10.93 8.58
C LYS A 751 -42.07 10.07 8.96
N TYR A 752 -41.02 10.07 8.13
CA TYR A 752 -39.88 9.17 8.28
C TYR A 752 -38.66 9.89 8.87
N LEU A 753 -37.92 9.16 9.71
CA LEU A 753 -36.64 9.56 10.27
C LEU A 753 -35.58 8.53 9.87
N MET A 754 -34.47 8.99 9.30
CA MET A 754 -33.30 8.19 8.97
C MET A 754 -32.12 8.54 9.88
N ALA A 755 -31.41 7.51 10.37
CA ALA A 755 -30.12 7.66 11.02
C ALA A 755 -29.09 6.70 10.41
N VAL A 756 -27.90 7.21 10.08
CA VAL A 756 -26.73 6.43 9.68
C VAL A 756 -25.69 6.54 10.79
N THR A 757 -25.39 5.43 11.45
CA THR A 757 -24.38 5.34 12.51
C THR A 757 -22.95 5.42 11.96
N CYS A 758 -22.00 5.82 12.79
CA CYS A 758 -20.59 5.88 12.41
C CYS A 758 -19.99 4.49 12.08
N ILE A 759 -20.63 3.40 12.51
CA ILE A 759 -20.24 2.01 12.20
C ILE A 759 -20.82 1.48 10.87
N GLY A 760 -21.62 2.29 10.16
CA GLY A 760 -22.21 1.93 8.86
C GLY A 760 -23.47 1.05 8.93
N GLU A 761 -24.20 1.08 10.05
CA GLU A 761 -25.61 0.67 10.07
C GLU A 761 -26.52 1.87 9.76
N MET A 762 -27.50 1.66 8.90
CA MET A 762 -28.56 2.62 8.56
C MET A 762 -29.91 2.12 9.08
N TYR A 763 -30.66 3.03 9.67
CA TYR A 763 -31.99 2.82 10.23
C TYR A 763 -32.97 3.83 9.61
N VAL A 764 -34.19 3.37 9.30
CA VAL A 764 -35.33 4.22 8.93
C VAL A 764 -36.52 3.85 9.80
N TRP A 765 -37.15 4.83 10.43
CA TRP A 765 -38.38 4.66 11.23
C TRP A 765 -39.52 5.53 10.71
N ASN A 766 -40.73 4.98 10.71
CA ASN A 766 -41.96 5.73 10.58
C ASN A 766 -42.38 6.22 11.98
N ILE A 767 -42.17 7.52 12.25
CA ILE A 767 -42.34 8.11 13.58
C ILE A 767 -43.82 8.30 13.96
N GLU A 768 -44.72 8.39 12.99
CA GLU A 768 -46.17 8.47 13.26
C GLU A 768 -46.75 7.13 13.75
N VAL A 769 -46.18 6.01 13.29
CA VAL A 769 -46.61 4.65 13.66
C VAL A 769 -45.74 4.04 14.77
N GLY A 770 -44.53 4.58 15.00
CA GLY A 770 -43.55 4.02 15.93
C GLY A 770 -42.91 2.72 15.43
N LYS A 771 -42.92 2.48 14.11
CA LYS A 771 -42.45 1.24 13.47
C LYS A 771 -41.10 1.48 12.77
N ILE A 772 -40.20 0.49 12.82
CA ILE A 772 -39.05 0.45 11.92
C ILE A 772 -39.51 0.11 10.49
N GLU A 773 -39.05 0.89 9.54
CA GLU A 773 -39.31 0.74 8.10
C GLU A 773 -38.17 -0.04 7.43
N LEU A 774 -36.92 0.22 7.86
CA LEU A 774 -35.72 -0.44 7.35
C LEU A 774 -34.61 -0.48 8.41
N LYS A 775 -33.89 -1.60 8.48
CA LYS A 775 -32.51 -1.67 8.98
C LYS A 775 -31.64 -2.35 7.94
N THR A 776 -30.51 -1.74 7.56
CA THR A 776 -29.53 -2.35 6.66
C THR A 776 -28.14 -1.76 6.88
N SER A 777 -27.12 -2.24 6.14
CA SER A 777 -25.78 -1.65 6.14
C SER A 777 -25.44 -0.99 4.82
N ILE A 778 -24.67 0.09 4.90
CA ILE A 778 -24.05 0.78 3.76
C ILE A 778 -22.74 0.13 3.30
N ALA A 779 -22.23 -0.88 4.00
CA ALA A 779 -20.93 -1.49 3.71
C ALA A 779 -20.75 -1.97 2.24
N PRO A 780 -21.77 -2.57 1.58
CA PRO A 780 -21.65 -2.94 0.16
C PRO A 780 -21.31 -1.77 -0.76
N LEU A 781 -21.81 -0.56 -0.46
CA LEU A 781 -21.62 0.65 -1.27
C LEU A 781 -20.19 1.22 -1.19
N LEU A 782 -19.41 0.84 -0.16
CA LEU A 782 -18.08 1.38 0.13
C LEU A 782 -16.95 0.35 -0.11
N GLU A 783 -17.31 -0.92 -0.33
CA GLU A 783 -16.36 -2.00 -0.60
C GLU A 783 -16.11 -2.21 -2.11
N LEU A 784 -16.98 -1.68 -2.98
CA LEU A 784 -16.93 -1.88 -4.43
C LEU A 784 -15.69 -1.23 -5.07
N GLY A 785 -15.41 0.05 -4.82
CA GLY A 785 -14.25 0.75 -5.39
C GLY A 785 -12.89 0.29 -4.86
N SER A 786 -12.85 -0.58 -3.84
CA SER A 786 -11.61 -1.04 -3.21
C SER A 786 -10.77 -2.01 -4.06
N LYS A 787 -11.33 -2.60 -5.13
CA LYS A 787 -10.79 -3.86 -5.70
C LYS A 787 -10.24 -3.80 -7.13
N LEU A 788 -10.47 -2.73 -7.90
CA LEU A 788 -10.29 -2.77 -9.37
C LEU A 788 -9.31 -1.76 -9.99
N GLN A 789 -8.51 -1.03 -9.19
CA GLN A 789 -7.44 -0.18 -9.72
C GLN A 789 -6.06 -0.74 -9.37
N GLU A 790 -5.33 -1.15 -10.40
CA GLU A 790 -3.95 -1.60 -10.30
C GLU A 790 -3.02 -0.46 -9.80
N SER A 791 -2.00 -0.82 -9.02
CA SER A 791 -0.87 0.07 -8.68
C SER A 791 -1.20 1.34 -7.88
N GLY A 792 -1.84 1.22 -6.71
CA GLY A 792 -1.87 2.32 -5.75
C GLY A 792 -2.59 2.06 -4.43
N LEU A 793 -2.29 2.88 -3.41
CA LEU A 793 -3.27 3.18 -2.36
C LEU A 793 -4.27 4.18 -2.96
N THR A 794 -5.42 3.68 -3.41
CA THR A 794 -6.56 4.55 -3.73
C THR A 794 -7.14 5.12 -2.44
N LYS A 795 -7.71 6.34 -2.52
CA LYS A 795 -8.53 6.85 -1.41
C LYS A 795 -9.82 6.04 -1.39
N SER A 796 -10.18 5.48 -0.23
CA SER A 796 -11.45 4.78 -0.06
C SER A 796 -12.62 5.68 -0.46
N GLU A 797 -13.68 5.08 -0.99
CA GLU A 797 -14.94 5.78 -1.25
C GLU A 797 -15.49 6.32 0.08
N PHE A 798 -16.15 7.47 0.01
CA PHE A 798 -16.81 8.10 1.14
C PHE A 798 -18.16 8.66 0.71
N LEU A 799 -19.10 8.73 1.66
CA LEU A 799 -20.44 9.22 1.40
C LEU A 799 -20.40 10.74 1.17
N THR A 800 -21.05 11.18 0.11
CA THR A 800 -21.22 12.59 -0.25
C THR A 800 -22.64 13.08 -0.01
N LEU A 801 -23.61 12.16 0.08
CA LEU A 801 -24.98 12.41 0.50
C LEU A 801 -25.59 11.17 1.19
N CYS A 802 -26.44 11.40 2.18
CA CYS A 802 -27.45 10.46 2.65
C CYS A 802 -28.74 11.25 2.80
N ALA A 803 -29.83 10.82 2.18
CA ALA A 803 -31.13 11.48 2.20
C ALA A 803 -32.26 10.43 2.25
N ILE A 804 -33.49 10.87 2.44
CA ILE A 804 -34.68 10.00 2.49
C ILE A 804 -35.87 10.67 1.79
N THR A 805 -36.63 9.88 1.01
CA THR A 805 -37.80 10.34 0.25
C THR A 805 -39.05 10.50 1.14
N SER A 806 -40.08 11.16 0.60
CA SER A 806 -41.43 11.19 1.17
C SER A 806 -42.07 9.81 1.32
N SER A 807 -41.70 8.84 0.46
CA SER A 807 -42.07 7.42 0.54
C SER A 807 -41.24 6.61 1.55
N GLY A 808 -40.23 7.22 2.18
CA GLY A 808 -39.38 6.59 3.19
C GLY A 808 -38.34 5.64 2.59
N ILE A 809 -37.90 5.90 1.36
CA ILE A 809 -36.82 5.20 0.68
C ILE A 809 -35.52 5.99 0.90
N PRO A 810 -34.42 5.36 1.37
CA PRO A 810 -33.15 6.04 1.55
C PRO A 810 -32.38 6.17 0.22
N LEU A 811 -31.73 7.31 0.05
CA LEU A 811 -30.90 7.66 -1.10
C LEU A 811 -29.47 7.96 -0.61
N VAL A 812 -28.46 7.41 -1.28
CA VAL A 812 -27.06 7.55 -0.90
C VAL A 812 -26.22 7.87 -2.13
N THR A 813 -25.38 8.89 -2.07
CA THR A 813 -24.35 9.12 -3.11
C THR A 813 -22.94 9.02 -2.53
N CYS A 814 -22.03 8.51 -3.36
CA CYS A 814 -20.66 8.23 -2.99
C CYS A 814 -19.68 9.06 -3.83
N SER A 815 -18.48 9.28 -3.28
CA SER A 815 -17.37 9.98 -3.95
C SER A 815 -16.82 9.28 -5.19
N ASN A 816 -17.38 8.13 -5.58
CA ASN A 816 -17.13 7.52 -6.88
C ASN A 816 -17.87 8.25 -8.01
N GLY A 817 -18.93 9.02 -7.71
CA GLY A 817 -19.84 9.53 -8.73
C GLY A 817 -20.84 8.45 -9.17
N SER A 818 -21.24 7.60 -8.21
CA SER A 818 -22.41 6.72 -8.30
C SER A 818 -23.37 7.04 -7.14
N GLY A 819 -24.66 6.81 -7.39
CA GLY A 819 -25.75 7.08 -6.47
C GLY A 819 -26.77 5.95 -6.46
N TYR A 820 -27.22 5.61 -5.26
CA TYR A 820 -27.92 4.38 -4.93
C TYR A 820 -29.22 4.65 -4.18
N LEU A 821 -30.19 3.79 -4.42
CA LEU A 821 -31.47 3.69 -3.70
C LEU A 821 -31.55 2.31 -3.05
N TYR A 822 -32.20 2.20 -1.89
CA TYR A 822 -32.51 0.89 -1.33
C TYR A 822 -33.91 0.43 -1.72
N ASN A 823 -33.99 -0.61 -2.54
CA ASN A 823 -35.25 -1.25 -2.90
C ASN A 823 -35.73 -2.09 -1.71
N LYS A 824 -36.90 -1.74 -1.16
CA LYS A 824 -37.45 -2.35 0.05
C LYS A 824 -37.85 -3.80 -0.18
N ASP A 825 -38.46 -4.09 -1.32
CA ASP A 825 -39.09 -5.38 -1.64
C ASP A 825 -38.06 -6.42 -2.07
N LEU A 826 -37.00 -5.99 -2.78
CA LEU A 826 -35.83 -6.82 -3.09
C LEU A 826 -34.79 -6.86 -1.95
N GLY A 827 -34.92 -6.01 -0.93
CA GLY A 827 -33.99 -5.93 0.20
C GLY A 827 -32.56 -5.53 -0.17
N ILE A 828 -32.34 -4.81 -1.29
CA ILE A 828 -31.02 -4.57 -1.86
C ILE A 828 -30.82 -3.11 -2.31
N TRP A 829 -29.57 -2.66 -2.30
CA TRP A 829 -29.17 -1.41 -2.95
C TRP A 829 -29.17 -1.57 -4.48
N GLN A 830 -29.83 -0.66 -5.18
CA GLN A 830 -29.84 -0.54 -6.64
C GLN A 830 -29.22 0.80 -7.06
N THR A 831 -28.61 0.83 -8.24
CA THR A 831 -27.88 2.00 -8.75
C THR A 831 -28.77 2.87 -9.62
N ILE A 832 -29.06 4.10 -9.17
CA ILE A 832 -29.83 5.09 -9.96
C ILE A 832 -28.93 5.78 -10.98
N THR A 833 -27.74 6.20 -10.56
CA THR A 833 -26.87 7.09 -11.31
C THR A 833 -25.41 6.65 -11.19
N GLU A 834 -24.66 6.74 -12.28
CA GLU A 834 -23.23 6.42 -12.36
C GLU A 834 -22.52 7.36 -13.32
N SER A 835 -21.22 7.51 -13.11
CA SER A 835 -20.35 8.23 -14.05
C SER A 835 -20.31 7.58 -15.45
N TRP A 836 -20.64 6.28 -15.59
CA TRP A 836 -20.67 5.60 -16.89
C TRP A 836 -21.69 6.19 -17.85
N TRP A 837 -22.94 6.39 -17.41
CA TRP A 837 -23.96 7.04 -18.24
C TRP A 837 -23.60 8.50 -18.55
N ALA A 838 -22.96 9.20 -17.60
CA ALA A 838 -22.43 10.55 -17.82
C ALA A 838 -21.33 10.64 -18.90
N PHE A 839 -20.61 9.53 -19.18
CA PHE A 839 -19.58 9.49 -20.24
C PHE A 839 -20.13 9.17 -21.64
N GLY A 840 -21.34 8.61 -21.77
CA GLY A 840 -21.79 8.01 -23.03
C GLY A 840 -23.29 8.02 -23.35
N SER A 841 -24.15 8.64 -22.53
CA SER A 841 -25.56 8.84 -22.86
C SER A 841 -25.82 10.24 -23.46
N HIS A 842 -26.45 10.30 -24.63
CA HIS A 842 -26.95 11.57 -25.21
C HIS A 842 -27.94 12.30 -24.30
N TYR A 843 -28.68 11.56 -23.45
CA TYR A 843 -29.74 12.10 -22.58
C TYR A 843 -29.28 12.49 -21.16
N TRP A 844 -27.97 12.49 -20.90
CA TRP A 844 -27.42 12.94 -19.62
C TRP A 844 -27.32 14.47 -19.59
N ASP A 845 -28.02 15.15 -18.68
CA ASP A 845 -27.88 16.59 -18.58
C ASP A 845 -26.54 16.96 -17.92
N SER A 846 -25.68 17.56 -18.73
CA SER A 846 -24.36 18.04 -18.33
C SER A 846 -24.36 19.52 -17.94
N ALA A 847 -25.48 20.24 -18.03
CA ALA A 847 -25.53 21.70 -18.04
C ALA A 847 -25.92 22.33 -16.69
N GLU A 848 -25.27 23.44 -16.35
CA GLU A 848 -25.70 24.34 -15.28
C GLU A 848 -26.56 25.43 -15.89
N ASN A 849 -27.89 25.36 -15.72
CA ASN A 849 -28.80 26.49 -15.97
C ASN A 849 -29.33 27.14 -14.67
N THR A 850 -29.03 26.57 -13.51
CA THR A 850 -29.35 27.13 -12.19
C THR A 850 -28.22 28.02 -11.66
N LYS A 851 -28.56 29.20 -11.15
CA LYS A 851 -27.59 30.25 -10.78
C LYS A 851 -26.81 29.86 -9.50
N PRO A 852 -25.46 29.94 -9.47
CA PRO A 852 -24.63 29.32 -8.43
C PRO A 852 -24.52 30.15 -7.13
N ASN A 853 -25.64 30.62 -6.56
CA ASN A 853 -25.66 31.56 -5.43
C ASN A 853 -26.45 31.09 -4.19
N ALA A 854 -26.50 29.78 -3.94
CA ALA A 854 -26.95 29.22 -2.66
C ALA A 854 -26.05 28.02 -2.24
N PRO A 855 -25.58 27.94 -0.99
CA PRO A 855 -24.82 26.77 -0.53
C PRO A 855 -25.77 25.59 -0.26
N GLN A 856 -25.66 24.52 -1.05
CA GLN A 856 -26.49 23.33 -0.91
C GLN A 856 -25.98 22.41 0.21
N SER A 857 -26.43 22.70 1.43
CA SER A 857 -26.67 21.72 2.50
C SER A 857 -27.88 22.20 3.31
N PHE A 858 -28.63 21.28 3.93
CA PHE A 858 -29.90 21.55 4.64
C PHE A 858 -31.07 22.12 3.82
N ASN A 859 -31.03 22.08 2.48
CA ASN A 859 -32.17 22.42 1.62
C ASN A 859 -32.08 21.61 0.33
N MET A 860 -32.74 20.45 0.29
CA MET A 860 -32.63 19.46 -0.80
C MET A 860 -33.94 19.23 -1.58
N PHE A 861 -35.07 19.70 -1.04
CA PHE A 861 -36.39 19.67 -1.68
C PHE A 861 -37.00 21.05 -1.46
N LYS A 862 -36.76 22.00 -2.38
CA LYS A 862 -37.13 23.41 -2.16
C LYS A 862 -38.25 23.91 -3.05
N GLU A 863 -38.47 23.22 -4.16
CA GLU A 863 -39.62 23.38 -5.04
C GLU A 863 -40.31 22.01 -5.15
N GLU A 864 -41.65 21.98 -5.16
CA GLU A 864 -42.44 20.73 -5.09
C GLU A 864 -42.40 19.89 -6.39
N GLU A 865 -41.49 20.24 -7.31
CA GLU A 865 -41.30 19.63 -8.63
C GLU A 865 -39.81 19.31 -8.95
N GLU A 866 -38.90 19.34 -7.96
CA GLU A 866 -37.50 18.91 -8.15
C GLU A 866 -37.38 17.36 -8.21
N SER A 867 -37.22 16.84 -9.43
CA SER A 867 -36.95 15.42 -9.75
C SER A 867 -35.83 14.79 -8.93
N ILE A 868 -36.11 13.67 -8.25
CA ILE A 868 -35.12 12.94 -7.45
C ILE A 868 -33.97 12.42 -8.32
N ILE A 869 -34.27 11.91 -9.52
CA ILE A 869 -33.26 11.40 -10.44
C ILE A 869 -32.33 12.54 -10.91
N GLN A 870 -32.88 13.67 -11.34
CA GLN A 870 -32.11 14.83 -11.80
C GLN A 870 -31.21 15.39 -10.69
N LEU A 871 -31.69 15.38 -9.44
CA LEU A 871 -30.94 15.78 -8.25
C LEU A 871 -29.76 14.82 -7.96
N LEU A 872 -29.95 13.52 -8.12
CA LEU A 872 -28.87 12.53 -7.97
C LEU A 872 -27.84 12.64 -9.11
N GLU A 873 -28.28 12.82 -10.36
CA GLU A 873 -27.40 13.11 -11.51
C GLU A 873 -26.60 14.41 -11.31
N GLN A 874 -27.19 15.44 -10.69
CA GLN A 874 -26.46 16.66 -10.33
C GLN A 874 -25.32 16.38 -9.35
N LYS A 875 -25.51 15.48 -8.37
CA LYS A 875 -24.45 15.08 -7.43
C LYS A 875 -23.38 14.21 -8.08
N THR A 876 -23.75 13.36 -9.05
CA THR A 876 -22.80 12.65 -9.91
C THR A 876 -21.95 13.65 -10.72
N ASN A 877 -22.59 14.64 -11.35
CA ASN A 877 -21.92 15.72 -12.08
C ASN A 877 -20.93 16.50 -11.17
N GLU A 878 -21.31 16.84 -9.93
CA GLU A 878 -20.41 17.47 -8.95
C GLU A 878 -19.16 16.63 -8.68
N GLU A 879 -19.29 15.32 -8.42
CA GLU A 879 -18.14 14.45 -8.13
C GLU A 879 -17.22 14.24 -9.34
N ILE A 880 -17.77 14.14 -10.56
CA ILE A 880 -16.95 14.08 -11.79
C ILE A 880 -16.17 15.40 -11.97
N ILE A 881 -16.78 16.55 -11.70
CA ILE A 881 -16.11 17.86 -11.73
C ILE A 881 -15.01 17.93 -10.66
N ARG A 882 -15.28 17.53 -9.41
CA ARG A 882 -14.31 17.51 -8.29
C ARG A 882 -13.07 16.66 -8.60
N LYS A 883 -13.21 15.59 -9.39
CA LYS A 883 -12.09 14.74 -9.85
C LYS A 883 -11.28 15.34 -11.00
N SER A 884 -11.92 16.07 -11.92
CA SER A 884 -11.29 16.49 -13.17
C SER A 884 -10.48 17.79 -13.05
N ARG A 885 -9.18 17.65 -12.74
CA ARG A 885 -8.22 18.78 -12.74
C ARG A 885 -8.12 19.57 -14.06
N SER A 886 -8.67 19.06 -15.17
CA SER A 886 -8.55 19.66 -16.52
C SER A 886 -9.85 20.30 -17.05
N GLY A 887 -10.91 20.37 -16.25
CA GLY A 887 -12.19 20.99 -16.61
C GLY A 887 -13.15 20.06 -17.37
N ARG A 888 -14.46 20.31 -17.18
CA ARG A 888 -15.58 19.41 -17.53
C ARG A 888 -15.51 18.86 -18.97
N GLY A 889 -15.65 19.74 -19.97
CA GLY A 889 -15.82 19.34 -21.37
C GLY A 889 -14.62 18.62 -22.04
N LYS A 890 -13.41 18.69 -21.46
CA LYS A 890 -12.20 18.06 -22.02
C LYS A 890 -12.03 16.59 -21.64
N LEU A 891 -12.64 16.14 -20.53
CA LEU A 891 -12.58 14.74 -20.12
C LEU A 891 -13.58 13.90 -20.90
N TYR A 892 -14.86 14.32 -20.90
CA TYR A 892 -15.95 13.68 -21.65
C TYR A 892 -15.58 13.47 -23.13
N ASN A 893 -15.25 14.54 -23.85
CA ASN A 893 -14.86 14.50 -25.27
C ASN A 893 -13.61 13.66 -25.58
N LYS A 894 -12.79 13.32 -24.59
CA LYS A 894 -11.58 12.52 -24.80
C LYS A 894 -11.81 11.04 -24.56
N ILE A 895 -12.63 10.67 -23.57
CA ILE A 895 -12.93 9.26 -23.27
C ILE A 895 -13.85 8.68 -24.35
N SER A 896 -14.97 9.34 -24.67
CA SER A 896 -15.92 8.84 -25.67
C SER A 896 -15.26 8.68 -27.04
N LYS A 897 -14.56 9.71 -27.54
CA LYS A 897 -13.88 9.66 -28.85
C LYS A 897 -12.77 8.60 -28.90
N ASN A 898 -12.00 8.41 -27.83
CA ASN A 898 -10.99 7.34 -27.77
C ASN A 898 -11.58 5.92 -27.67
N MET A 899 -12.87 5.77 -27.31
CA MET A 899 -13.58 4.49 -27.37
C MET A 899 -14.24 4.28 -28.73
N ILE A 900 -14.95 5.28 -29.26
CA ILE A 900 -15.62 5.23 -30.57
C ILE A 900 -14.61 5.04 -31.72
N MET A 901 -13.37 5.51 -31.58
CA MET A 901 -12.26 5.26 -32.54
C MET A 901 -11.68 3.83 -32.48
N LYS A 902 -12.27 2.89 -31.74
CA LYS A 902 -11.88 1.48 -31.73
C LYS A 902 -12.90 0.64 -32.49
N GLU A 903 -12.38 -0.34 -33.24
CA GLU A 903 -13.20 -1.35 -33.91
C GLU A 903 -14.16 -2.02 -32.91
N GLY A 904 -15.43 -2.15 -33.30
CA GLY A 904 -16.49 -2.73 -32.47
C GLY A 904 -17.24 -1.77 -31.54
N PHE A 905 -16.87 -0.49 -31.45
CA PHE A 905 -17.50 0.49 -30.53
C PHE A 905 -18.40 1.55 -31.23
N GLU A 906 -18.73 1.35 -32.51
CA GLU A 906 -19.50 2.31 -33.32
C GLU A 906 -20.93 2.55 -32.79
N SER A 907 -21.57 1.53 -32.20
CA SER A 907 -22.92 1.61 -31.62
C SER A 907 -22.94 1.92 -30.11
N LEU A 908 -21.78 2.21 -29.51
CA LEU A 908 -21.61 2.35 -28.06
C LEU A 908 -22.52 3.44 -27.46
N GLU A 909 -22.51 4.64 -28.04
CA GLU A 909 -23.26 5.80 -27.51
C GLU A 909 -24.78 5.57 -27.57
N ASN A 910 -25.28 4.91 -28.62
CA ASN A 910 -26.68 4.49 -28.71
C ASN A 910 -27.05 3.45 -27.63
N THR A 911 -26.16 2.48 -27.40
CA THR A 911 -26.39 1.41 -26.43
C THR A 911 -26.41 1.94 -24.99
N ILE A 912 -25.46 2.81 -24.63
CA ILE A 912 -25.44 3.48 -23.33
C ILE A 912 -26.65 4.41 -23.17
N SER A 913 -27.05 5.13 -24.23
CA SER A 913 -28.22 6.03 -24.19
C SER A 913 -29.53 5.29 -23.93
N LEU A 914 -29.75 4.11 -24.52
CA LEU A 914 -30.92 3.28 -24.22
C LEU A 914 -30.87 2.70 -22.81
N SER A 915 -29.75 2.09 -22.42
CA SER A 915 -29.56 1.55 -21.06
C SER A 915 -29.78 2.60 -19.97
N HIS A 916 -29.39 3.86 -20.23
CA HIS A 916 -29.62 4.97 -19.30
C HIS A 916 -31.11 5.33 -19.17
N LEU A 917 -31.86 5.40 -20.29
CA LEU A 917 -33.30 5.65 -20.26
C LEU A 917 -34.06 4.49 -19.60
N GLU A 918 -33.68 3.25 -19.89
CA GLU A 918 -34.22 2.04 -19.24
C GLU A 918 -34.02 2.11 -17.72
N ASN A 919 -32.81 2.45 -17.24
CA ASN A 919 -32.55 2.61 -15.81
C ASN A 919 -33.37 3.75 -15.19
N ARG A 920 -33.51 4.90 -15.87
CA ARG A 920 -34.33 6.02 -15.39
C ARG A 920 -35.80 5.64 -15.23
N ILE A 921 -36.39 4.94 -16.21
CA ILE A 921 -37.79 4.49 -16.17
C ILE A 921 -38.03 3.59 -14.95
N LEU A 922 -37.16 2.58 -14.75
CA LEU A 922 -37.21 1.67 -13.60
C LEU A 922 -37.03 2.43 -12.26
N CYS A 923 -36.17 3.45 -12.23
CA CYS A 923 -35.99 4.27 -11.03
C CYS A 923 -37.23 5.12 -10.71
N CYS A 924 -37.88 5.72 -11.71
CA CYS A 924 -39.15 6.44 -11.51
C CYS A 924 -40.26 5.53 -10.99
N GLU A 925 -40.32 4.28 -11.46
CA GLU A 925 -41.28 3.27 -11.01
C GLU A 925 -41.11 2.94 -9.52
N ILE A 926 -39.87 2.69 -9.07
CA ILE A 926 -39.58 2.40 -7.65
C ILE A 926 -39.80 3.65 -6.75
N LEU A 927 -39.57 4.85 -7.29
CA LEU A 927 -39.79 6.12 -6.57
C LEU A 927 -41.27 6.54 -6.52
N GLY A 928 -42.06 6.15 -7.52
CA GLY A 928 -43.44 6.61 -7.75
C GLY A 928 -43.55 7.96 -8.46
N GLU A 929 -42.54 8.39 -9.23
CA GLU A 929 -42.49 9.69 -9.90
C GLU A 929 -43.20 9.63 -11.28
N ASP A 930 -44.47 10.02 -11.34
CA ASP A 930 -45.34 9.95 -12.52
C ASP A 930 -44.89 10.85 -13.69
N LYS A 931 -44.62 12.12 -13.41
CA LYS A 931 -44.16 13.12 -14.40
C LYS A 931 -42.86 12.69 -15.08
N ASP A 932 -41.92 12.15 -14.31
CA ASP A 932 -40.61 11.74 -14.82
C ASP A 932 -40.62 10.39 -15.51
N PHE A 933 -41.39 9.43 -14.99
CA PHE A 933 -41.67 8.19 -15.71
C PHE A 933 -42.19 8.51 -17.11
N HIS A 934 -43.21 9.38 -17.21
CA HIS A 934 -43.83 9.76 -18.47
C HIS A 934 -42.86 10.50 -19.41
N ARG A 935 -42.03 11.39 -18.87
CA ARG A 935 -40.97 12.12 -19.60
C ARG A 935 -39.95 11.16 -20.22
N TYR A 936 -39.36 10.27 -19.42
CA TYR A 936 -38.31 9.36 -19.89
C TYR A 936 -38.86 8.22 -20.76
N PHE A 937 -40.08 7.74 -20.48
CA PHE A 937 -40.75 6.72 -21.29
C PHE A 937 -40.98 7.19 -22.73
N LYS A 938 -41.49 8.41 -22.93
CA LYS A 938 -41.63 9.01 -24.28
C LYS A 938 -40.30 9.07 -25.04
N MET A 939 -39.25 9.55 -24.39
CA MET A 939 -37.91 9.65 -24.97
C MET A 939 -37.35 8.27 -25.36
N TYR A 940 -37.61 7.24 -24.54
CA TYR A 940 -37.20 5.86 -24.82
C TYR A 940 -37.93 5.27 -26.02
N VAL A 941 -39.27 5.37 -26.06
CA VAL A 941 -40.05 4.74 -27.14
C VAL A 941 -39.80 5.44 -28.49
N GLN A 942 -39.58 6.76 -28.49
CA GLN A 942 -39.08 7.48 -29.67
C GLN A 942 -37.69 6.96 -30.11
N ARG A 943 -36.74 6.80 -29.17
CA ARG A 943 -35.37 6.39 -29.53
C ARG A 943 -35.26 4.94 -30.02
N ILE A 944 -36.06 4.01 -29.50
CA ILE A 944 -36.09 2.64 -30.05
C ILE A 944 -36.71 2.60 -31.46
N CYS A 945 -37.62 3.53 -31.78
CA CYS A 945 -38.16 3.68 -33.13
C CYS A 945 -37.14 4.31 -34.10
N GLU A 946 -36.42 5.35 -33.68
CA GLU A 946 -35.31 5.95 -34.45
C GLU A 946 -34.20 4.95 -34.79
N LEU A 947 -33.91 4.02 -33.87
CA LEU A 947 -32.90 2.98 -34.03
C LEU A 947 -33.46 1.68 -34.64
N GLY A 948 -34.76 1.64 -34.98
CA GLY A 948 -35.39 0.50 -35.65
C GLY A 948 -35.55 -0.78 -34.81
N TYR A 949 -35.51 -0.70 -33.47
CA TYR A 949 -35.56 -1.87 -32.57
C TYR A 949 -36.98 -2.43 -32.39
N LYS A 950 -37.51 -3.04 -33.45
CA LYS A 950 -38.89 -3.54 -33.55
C LYS A 950 -39.29 -4.55 -32.48
N ALA A 951 -38.34 -5.35 -31.98
CA ALA A 951 -38.57 -6.31 -30.90
C ALA A 951 -38.89 -5.62 -29.57
N LYS A 952 -38.03 -4.67 -29.13
CA LYS A 952 -38.27 -3.87 -27.92
C LYS A 952 -39.56 -3.05 -28.01
N LEU A 953 -39.88 -2.52 -29.19
CA LEU A 953 -41.15 -1.83 -29.41
C LEU A 953 -42.36 -2.78 -29.28
N TYR A 954 -42.27 -4.01 -29.80
CA TYR A 954 -43.35 -4.99 -29.66
C TYR A 954 -43.57 -5.37 -28.19
N GLU A 955 -42.49 -5.64 -27.45
CA GLU A 955 -42.49 -5.96 -26.02
C GLU A 955 -43.17 -4.87 -25.18
N VAL A 956 -42.77 -3.61 -25.35
CA VAL A 956 -43.40 -2.45 -24.69
C VAL A 956 -44.88 -2.31 -25.07
N CYS A 957 -45.24 -2.49 -26.34
CA CYS A 957 -46.62 -2.37 -26.78
C CYS A 957 -47.52 -3.51 -26.26
N ASP A 958 -47.01 -4.74 -26.13
CA ASP A 958 -47.77 -5.88 -25.61
C ASP A 958 -47.98 -5.75 -24.10
N GLU A 959 -46.95 -5.31 -23.35
CA GLU A 959 -47.02 -5.07 -21.91
C GLU A 959 -47.98 -3.92 -21.54
N LEU A 960 -48.01 -2.85 -22.34
CA LEU A 960 -48.97 -1.75 -22.16
C LEU A 960 -50.41 -2.10 -22.56
N LEU A 961 -50.59 -3.05 -23.48
CA LEU A 961 -51.90 -3.50 -23.96
C LEU A 961 -52.58 -4.40 -22.92
N GLY A 962 -51.83 -5.37 -22.39
CA GLY A 962 -52.35 -6.41 -21.52
C GLY A 962 -53.29 -7.40 -22.23
N PRO A 963 -53.92 -8.34 -21.49
CA PRO A 963 -54.92 -9.22 -22.06
C PRO A 963 -56.14 -8.42 -22.56
N ILE A 964 -56.51 -8.63 -23.83
CA ILE A 964 -57.72 -8.06 -24.45
C ILE A 964 -58.92 -8.95 -24.16
N ASP A 965 -58.74 -10.25 -24.36
CA ASP A 965 -59.81 -11.23 -24.34
C ASP A 965 -60.26 -11.50 -22.90
N LEU A 966 -61.53 -11.19 -22.62
CA LEU A 966 -62.19 -11.45 -21.34
C LEU A 966 -62.70 -12.90 -21.22
N ASP A 967 -61.97 -13.85 -21.80
CA ASP A 967 -62.25 -15.28 -21.66
C ASP A 967 -61.85 -15.75 -20.26
N VAL A 968 -62.83 -16.28 -19.53
CA VAL A 968 -62.85 -16.32 -18.06
C VAL A 968 -61.88 -17.35 -17.45
N ASP A 969 -61.43 -18.34 -18.24
CA ASP A 969 -60.75 -19.55 -17.77
C ASP A 969 -59.24 -19.59 -18.07
N SER A 970 -58.49 -18.52 -17.73
CA SER A 970 -57.03 -18.64 -17.64
C SER A 970 -56.44 -17.97 -16.38
N ASP A 971 -55.72 -18.76 -15.57
CA ASP A 971 -55.09 -18.31 -14.32
C ASP A 971 -54.01 -17.23 -14.51
N LYS A 972 -53.59 -16.96 -15.76
CA LYS A 972 -52.63 -15.89 -16.12
C LYS A 972 -53.19 -14.47 -15.99
N VAL A 973 -54.50 -14.29 -15.86
CA VAL A 973 -55.15 -12.96 -15.82
C VAL A 973 -54.89 -12.21 -14.50
N LYS A 974 -54.41 -12.89 -13.45
CA LYS A 974 -54.25 -12.34 -12.10
C LYS A 974 -53.11 -11.34 -11.92
N ASP A 975 -52.11 -11.35 -12.79
CA ASP A 975 -50.81 -10.70 -12.54
C ASP A 975 -50.54 -9.43 -13.39
N TRP A 976 -51.50 -8.96 -14.21
CA TRP A 976 -51.32 -7.74 -15.03
C TRP A 976 -51.96 -6.50 -14.39
N GLU A 977 -51.12 -5.56 -13.95
CA GLU A 977 -51.60 -4.26 -13.44
C GLU A 977 -51.94 -3.28 -14.59
N PRO A 978 -53.16 -2.70 -14.63
CA PRO A 978 -53.61 -1.81 -15.71
C PRO A 978 -53.02 -0.39 -15.63
N LYS A 979 -52.20 -0.11 -14.61
CA LYS A 979 -51.57 1.19 -14.36
C LYS A 979 -50.07 1.03 -14.11
N ILE A 980 -49.32 2.10 -14.36
CA ILE A 980 -47.91 2.24 -14.00
C ILE A 980 -47.66 3.69 -13.58
N CYS A 981 -47.02 3.91 -12.44
CA CYS A 981 -46.89 5.23 -11.80
C CYS A 981 -48.23 6.02 -11.71
N GLY A 982 -49.36 5.33 -11.55
CA GLY A 982 -50.72 5.92 -11.54
C GLY A 982 -51.34 6.20 -12.91
N LEU A 983 -50.53 6.25 -13.98
CA LEU A 983 -50.96 6.43 -15.38
C LEU A 983 -51.58 5.14 -15.93
N VAL A 984 -52.52 5.24 -16.87
CA VAL A 984 -53.20 4.08 -17.48
C VAL A 984 -52.37 3.52 -18.64
N LYS A 985 -51.99 2.24 -18.58
CA LYS A 985 -51.10 1.61 -19.58
C LYS A 985 -51.64 1.70 -21.01
N ARG A 986 -52.95 1.50 -21.19
CA ARG A 986 -53.62 1.57 -22.50
C ARG A 986 -53.70 2.99 -23.10
N ASP A 987 -53.65 4.03 -22.28
CA ASP A 987 -53.62 5.41 -22.77
C ASP A 987 -52.20 5.86 -23.12
N LEU A 988 -51.19 5.37 -22.39
CA LEU A 988 -49.79 5.47 -22.82
C LEU A 988 -49.56 4.77 -24.17
N LEU A 989 -50.24 3.64 -24.44
CA LEU A 989 -50.11 2.93 -25.72
C LEU A 989 -50.70 3.71 -26.90
N LYS A 990 -51.84 4.39 -26.71
CA LYS A 990 -52.41 5.31 -27.72
C LYS A 990 -51.41 6.42 -28.07
N GLU A 991 -50.80 7.02 -27.06
CA GLU A 991 -49.82 8.10 -27.24
C GLU A 991 -48.50 7.60 -27.86
N VAL A 992 -48.05 6.38 -27.53
CA VAL A 992 -46.93 5.72 -28.21
C VAL A 992 -47.20 5.52 -29.71
N ILE A 993 -48.42 5.08 -30.06
CA ILE A 993 -48.82 4.87 -31.47
C ILE A 993 -48.80 6.20 -32.24
N ASP A 994 -49.33 7.28 -31.66
CA ASP A 994 -49.32 8.62 -32.26
C ASP A 994 -47.88 9.16 -32.42
N LEU A 995 -47.12 9.26 -31.31
CA LEU A 995 -45.74 9.78 -31.29
C LEU A 995 -44.78 9.03 -32.21
N CYS A 996 -45.02 7.73 -32.45
CA CYS A 996 -44.10 6.88 -33.22
C CYS A 996 -44.60 6.56 -34.63
N SER A 997 -45.81 6.99 -35.01
CA SER A 997 -46.41 6.82 -36.34
C SER A 997 -45.51 7.30 -37.49
N GLN A 998 -44.72 8.36 -37.24
CA GLN A 998 -43.78 8.95 -38.19
C GLN A 998 -42.60 8.03 -38.57
N TYR A 999 -42.25 7.04 -37.75
CA TYR A 999 -41.10 6.17 -38.01
C TYR A 999 -41.50 4.96 -38.87
N ARG A 1000 -41.19 5.03 -40.17
CA ARG A 1000 -41.54 4.01 -41.19
C ARG A 1000 -41.25 2.57 -40.77
N ASP A 1001 -40.13 2.33 -40.07
CA ASP A 1001 -39.75 0.99 -39.63
C ASP A 1001 -40.65 0.41 -38.52
N SER A 1002 -41.25 1.27 -37.70
CA SER A 1002 -42.13 0.91 -36.58
C SER A 1002 -43.59 0.72 -37.00
N GLN A 1003 -44.04 1.34 -38.10
CA GLN A 1003 -45.43 1.39 -38.54
C GLN A 1003 -46.13 0.01 -38.58
N ARG A 1004 -45.44 -1.06 -39.02
CA ARG A 1004 -46.03 -2.42 -39.05
C ARG A 1004 -46.34 -2.97 -37.65
N VAL A 1005 -45.54 -2.63 -36.64
CA VAL A 1005 -45.79 -3.01 -35.24
C VAL A 1005 -46.92 -2.16 -34.67
N LEU A 1006 -46.84 -0.83 -34.85
CA LEU A 1006 -47.84 0.10 -34.33
C LEU A 1006 -49.24 -0.16 -34.92
N TYR A 1007 -49.35 -0.49 -36.21
CA TYR A 1007 -50.63 -0.83 -36.85
C TYR A 1007 -51.30 -2.07 -36.24
N HIS A 1008 -50.52 -3.11 -35.91
CA HIS A 1008 -51.04 -4.31 -35.23
C HIS A 1008 -51.65 -3.98 -33.86
N PHE A 1009 -50.97 -3.14 -33.06
CA PHE A 1009 -51.49 -2.72 -31.75
C PHE A 1009 -52.62 -1.69 -31.86
N SER A 1010 -52.59 -0.82 -32.89
CA SER A 1010 -53.64 0.16 -33.21
C SER A 1010 -54.97 -0.52 -33.56
N LYS A 1011 -54.94 -1.57 -34.39
CA LYS A 1011 -56.11 -2.42 -34.67
C LYS A 1011 -56.62 -3.12 -33.41
N LYS A 1012 -55.71 -3.71 -32.61
CA LYS A 1012 -56.06 -4.33 -31.31
C LYS A 1012 -56.67 -3.36 -30.29
N LEU A 1013 -56.42 -2.06 -30.41
CA LEU A 1013 -57.00 -1.00 -29.58
C LEU A 1013 -58.29 -0.37 -30.16
N GLY A 1014 -58.72 -0.76 -31.37
CA GLY A 1014 -59.87 -0.15 -32.03
C GLY A 1014 -59.64 1.31 -32.47
N ILE A 1015 -58.39 1.73 -32.69
CA ILE A 1015 -58.04 3.08 -33.16
C ILE A 1015 -58.20 3.20 -34.68
N VAL A 1016 -58.10 2.07 -35.39
CA VAL A 1016 -58.33 1.94 -36.83
C VAL A 1016 -59.40 0.87 -37.03
N GLU A 1017 -60.49 1.25 -37.71
CA GLU A 1017 -61.61 0.36 -38.05
C GLU A 1017 -61.20 -0.67 -39.12
N GLU A 1018 -62.00 -1.74 -39.28
CA GLU A 1018 -61.83 -2.68 -40.39
C GLU A 1018 -62.56 -2.17 -41.65
N GLU A 1019 -61.88 -2.26 -42.81
CA GLU A 1019 -62.52 -2.21 -44.15
C GLU A 1019 -63.06 -3.59 -44.56
#